data_AF-A0A8H5QUC9-F1
#
_entry.id   AF-A0A8H5QUC9-F1
#
_cell.length_a   1.000
_cell.length_b   1.000
_cell.length_c   1.000
_cell.angle_alpha   90.00
_cell.angle_beta   90.00
_cell.angle_gamma   90.00
#
_symmetry.space_group_name_H-M   'P 1'
#
loop_
_entity.id
_entity.type
_entity.pdbx_description
1 polymer ?
#
loop_
_entity_poly.entity_id
_entity_poly.type
_entity_poly.pdbx_seq_one_letter_code
_entity_poly.pdbx_strand_id
1 'polypeptide(L)'
;MKDLLPLLLLVSQSLAGTVKQANRASLGPIGTSNPNILTGGTVQTDAPPLSSFFKDLKGPYPTNGWWAPYAAPPGKGTAAGPFPYESSLDGYGICFGIGQDRQFDGTSVKVPTQLDYRASFSEHSGDFDDHKATAFDTQTVTIQYFQGNSSMKAYLVPGSPYMTFQYKSATPLLATLNGGIKSLNGKALSGGNTVRHRGTKFTIIDTKGTTYLIYSDRSIKLTAKAENNNKGTLSADGKFSGILRMVMLRDPNHQKLLDAHSKVYPISLSQDYSISGDSGTVIFKWKTKGTGDLLMLTWPHHREVLQNPNSPGPSTLSYLTLKGWMYPTLGNTWRLTYKLTSITWNAPRDVDPSCKESVVNGLKYEVNQLDPSKAPAPNEFYYWGGTLAAKSRLALIAKDLIDPVIKYLKASFDNWFSATNKALPAYETTWGGVINKEGATNAWVDFGNGYFNDHHFHYGYFLHIAAVISKYDSDWLAQHREYVTFFARDIINPSLDDPFFPITRCLDWFAGHSWASGIANGAGSRDQESVGEAVNGYYGAMLWATVALSPEHANFARLLLAIEQQAAKTYWHLDPSAGKDDAMNPYPEAEFRDLITVGNVMDWQTGAWLFWGAEKVQIAAIQILPVTPVNEVMYDTEWVSNVFSYTMPELANASYADSWKSVIYAAYSNANPQEAAAWSANLSDWGSGNTYTNELYFISTRPNPNGQPICGSLPQNPYGDYKIQATSGKYIVSAANGGQLSASSNSSNSASVFSSAYVPNAGTLQLTSNKQYVTADQSGTYSLSAARAIADAWERFTIRQKVGESQGVYSIKAASNGKYVRVGSDGTLINDGAVESDATGFRFIKV
;
A
#
# COMPACT_ATOMS: atom_id res chain seq x y z
N MET A 1 1.77 -77.24 3.30
CA MET A 1 1.55 -77.48 1.85
C MET A 1 2.09 -76.25 1.15
N LYS A 2 3.29 -76.31 0.55
CA LYS A 2 3.54 -76.70 -0.85
C LYS A 2 2.63 -75.94 -1.81
N ASP A 3 3.03 -75.32 -2.90
CA ASP A 3 4.29 -75.02 -3.59
C ASP A 3 3.82 -74.15 -4.77
N LEU A 4 4.65 -73.21 -5.27
CA LEU A 4 4.80 -72.77 -6.67
C LEU A 4 5.13 -71.27 -6.81
N LEU A 5 6.43 -70.98 -6.84
CA LEU A 5 7.07 -70.07 -7.81
C LEU A 5 7.50 -70.90 -9.06
N PRO A 6 8.07 -70.40 -10.19
CA PRO A 6 8.40 -69.02 -10.65
C PRO A 6 8.18 -68.72 -12.17
N LEU A 7 8.36 -67.45 -12.63
CA LEU A 7 9.16 -67.02 -13.83
C LEU A 7 9.06 -65.47 -13.98
N LEU A 8 10.03 -64.69 -13.49
CA LEU A 8 11.21 -64.10 -14.16
C LEU A 8 10.97 -63.13 -15.36
N LEU A 9 11.32 -61.87 -15.07
CA LEU A 9 12.08 -60.87 -15.86
C LEU A 9 11.42 -60.07 -17.00
N LEU A 10 11.16 -58.78 -16.70
CA LEU A 10 11.71 -57.63 -17.44
C LEU A 10 11.80 -56.39 -16.50
N VAL A 11 13.05 -55.98 -16.17
CA VAL A 11 13.62 -54.60 -16.13
C VAL A 11 12.65 -53.46 -15.72
N SER A 12 12.82 -52.58 -14.73
CA SER A 12 13.96 -52.00 -13.97
C SER A 12 13.41 -51.09 -12.84
N GLN A 13 14.20 -50.90 -11.76
CA GLN A 13 14.41 -49.70 -10.89
C GLN A 13 13.32 -48.58 -10.89
N SER A 14 12.83 -48.00 -9.79
CA SER A 14 13.42 -47.68 -8.48
C SER A 14 12.31 -47.15 -7.54
N LEU A 15 12.22 -47.63 -6.30
CA LEU A 15 11.47 -46.97 -5.22
C LEU A 15 12.27 -47.14 -3.94
N ALA A 16 13.22 -46.23 -3.73
CA ALA A 16 13.83 -45.96 -2.44
C ALA A 16 13.55 -44.49 -2.13
N GLY A 17 12.92 -44.26 -0.97
CA GLY A 17 12.44 -42.96 -0.53
C GLY A 17 13.52 -41.89 -0.57
N THR A 18 13.25 -40.87 -1.38
CA THR A 18 13.88 -39.56 -1.25
C THR A 18 13.05 -38.74 -0.26
N VAL A 19 13.65 -38.46 0.89
CA VAL A 19 13.38 -37.22 1.62
C VAL A 19 13.48 -36.09 0.59
N LYS A 20 12.37 -35.45 0.25
CA LYS A 20 12.37 -34.28 -0.64
C LYS A 20 13.25 -33.22 0.02
N GLN A 21 14.42 -33.03 -0.58
CA GLN A 21 15.32 -31.91 -0.37
C GLN A 21 14.50 -30.62 -0.42
N ALA A 22 14.74 -29.73 0.53
CA ALA A 22 14.18 -28.38 0.52
C ALA A 22 14.40 -27.74 -0.85
N ASN A 23 13.31 -27.46 -1.57
CA ASN A 23 13.32 -26.78 -2.87
C ASN A 23 14.08 -25.44 -2.74
N ARG A 24 15.27 -25.36 -3.32
CA ARG A 24 15.85 -24.12 -3.81
C ARG A 24 15.82 -24.15 -5.34
N ALA A 25 15.33 -23.08 -5.95
CA ALA A 25 15.72 -22.50 -7.23
C ALA A 25 14.77 -21.33 -7.50
N SER A 26 15.30 -20.17 -7.93
CA SER A 26 14.53 -19.02 -8.44
C SER A 26 13.31 -19.48 -9.24
N LEU A 27 12.10 -19.01 -8.91
CA LEU A 27 10.93 -19.34 -9.74
C LEU A 27 11.19 -18.83 -11.15
N GLY A 28 10.80 -19.66 -12.13
CA GLY A 28 10.74 -19.21 -13.51
C GLY A 28 9.79 -18.03 -13.68
N PRO A 29 9.92 -17.28 -14.79
CA PRO A 29 9.05 -16.15 -15.06
C PRO A 29 7.60 -16.64 -15.16
N ILE A 30 6.65 -15.75 -14.85
CA ILE A 30 5.21 -16.04 -15.04
C ILE A 30 4.91 -16.32 -16.53
N GLY A 31 5.61 -15.62 -17.42
CA GLY A 31 5.60 -15.85 -18.85
C GLY A 31 6.66 -15.00 -19.55
N THR A 32 6.90 -15.26 -20.82
CA THR A 32 7.88 -14.52 -21.64
C THR A 32 7.24 -14.00 -22.93
N SER A 33 5.91 -14.04 -23.05
CA SER A 33 5.22 -13.59 -24.24
C SER A 33 5.28 -12.07 -24.38
N ASN A 34 5.27 -11.60 -25.63
CA ASN A 34 5.29 -10.18 -25.96
C ASN A 34 3.90 -9.58 -25.69
N PRO A 35 3.78 -8.45 -24.96
CA PRO A 35 2.51 -7.79 -24.67
C PRO A 35 1.91 -7.02 -25.87
N ASN A 36 2.12 -7.51 -27.10
CA ASN A 36 1.66 -6.87 -28.33
C ASN A 36 0.15 -6.96 -28.56
N ILE A 37 -0.57 -7.80 -27.81
CA ILE A 37 -2.02 -7.92 -27.87
C ILE A 37 -2.75 -6.89 -26.98
N LEU A 38 -2.03 -6.05 -26.23
CA LEU A 38 -2.63 -4.94 -25.49
C LEU A 38 -3.28 -3.95 -26.45
N THR A 39 -4.49 -3.49 -26.13
CA THR A 39 -5.32 -2.67 -27.02
C THR A 39 -4.75 -1.29 -27.31
N GLY A 40 -3.92 -0.75 -26.42
CA GLY A 40 -3.16 0.48 -26.63
C GLY A 40 -1.91 0.32 -27.50
N GLY A 41 -1.48 -0.92 -27.78
CA GLY A 41 -0.26 -1.25 -28.51
C GLY A 41 1.00 -0.97 -27.69
N THR A 42 2.05 -0.50 -28.36
CA THR A 42 3.30 -0.07 -27.71
C THR A 42 3.43 1.45 -27.70
N VAL A 43 4.03 1.98 -26.64
CA VAL A 43 4.31 3.42 -26.48
C VAL A 43 5.70 3.67 -25.91
N GLN A 44 6.13 4.93 -25.94
CA GLN A 44 7.31 5.43 -25.25
C GLN A 44 6.89 6.54 -24.32
N THR A 45 7.42 6.55 -23.10
CA THR A 45 7.26 7.69 -22.20
C THR A 45 8.10 8.88 -22.67
N ASP A 46 7.67 10.10 -22.32
CA ASP A 46 8.49 11.32 -22.49
C ASP A 46 9.59 11.49 -21.43
N ALA A 47 9.64 10.60 -20.43
CA ALA A 47 10.69 10.51 -19.43
C ALA A 47 11.50 9.21 -19.56
N PRO A 48 12.17 8.95 -20.71
CA PRO A 48 12.98 7.74 -20.86
C PRO A 48 14.15 7.74 -19.87
N PRO A 49 14.72 6.56 -19.53
CA PRO A 49 15.90 6.51 -18.68
C PRO A 49 17.03 7.37 -19.25
N LEU A 50 17.89 7.92 -18.39
CA LEU A 50 19.08 8.62 -18.83
C LEU A 50 19.95 7.73 -19.73
N SER A 51 20.29 8.26 -20.90
CA SER A 51 21.05 7.55 -21.93
C SER A 51 22.45 7.12 -21.46
N SER A 52 23.07 7.89 -20.56
CA SER A 52 24.35 7.58 -19.93
C SER A 52 24.23 6.45 -18.90
N PHE A 53 23.13 6.41 -18.13
CA PHE A 53 23.01 5.55 -16.96
C PHE A 53 22.96 4.05 -17.30
N PHE A 54 22.12 3.64 -18.25
CA PHE A 54 21.95 2.24 -18.64
C PHE A 54 22.67 1.86 -19.94
N LYS A 55 23.63 2.66 -20.41
CA LYS A 55 24.28 2.55 -21.74
C LYS A 55 24.71 1.13 -22.15
N ASP A 56 25.20 0.32 -21.20
CA ASP A 56 25.68 -1.05 -21.44
C ASP A 56 24.78 -2.13 -20.81
N LEU A 57 23.60 -1.75 -20.35
CA LEU A 57 22.62 -2.61 -19.70
C LEU A 57 21.40 -2.75 -20.61
N LYS A 58 20.60 -3.78 -20.34
CA LYS A 58 19.35 -4.02 -21.08
C LYS A 58 18.20 -4.04 -20.09
N GLY A 59 17.09 -3.46 -20.51
CA GLY A 59 15.84 -3.51 -19.76
C GLY A 59 15.25 -4.92 -19.73
N PRO A 60 14.14 -5.11 -19.01
CA PRO A 60 13.34 -4.06 -18.36
C PRO A 60 14.05 -3.41 -17.16
N TYR A 61 13.76 -2.14 -16.90
CA TYR A 61 14.41 -1.33 -15.87
C TYR A 61 13.48 -1.08 -14.67
N PRO A 62 14.00 -1.14 -13.43
CA PRO A 62 13.24 -0.78 -12.23
C PRO A 62 12.82 0.70 -12.24
N THR A 63 11.58 0.96 -11.80
CA THR A 63 10.96 2.30 -11.79
C THR A 63 10.63 2.80 -10.38
N ASN A 64 10.43 1.89 -9.42
CA ASN A 64 9.98 2.20 -8.06
C ASN A 64 11.05 1.87 -6.99
N GLY A 65 12.23 1.37 -7.39
CA GLY A 65 13.32 1.09 -6.46
C GLY A 65 13.92 2.36 -5.86
N TRP A 66 14.54 2.24 -4.68
CA TRP A 66 15.11 3.39 -3.94
C TRP A 66 16.11 4.23 -4.76
N TRP A 67 16.79 3.64 -5.74
CA TRP A 67 17.78 4.30 -6.59
C TRP A 67 17.24 4.80 -7.95
N ALA A 68 15.93 4.68 -8.20
CA ALA A 68 15.29 5.26 -9.38
C ALA A 68 15.64 6.74 -9.68
N PRO A 69 15.84 7.63 -8.67
CA PRO A 69 16.27 9.02 -8.89
C PRO A 69 17.57 9.19 -9.69
N TYR A 70 18.41 8.15 -9.78
CA TYR A 70 19.65 8.17 -10.55
C TYR A 70 19.44 7.89 -12.04
N ALA A 71 18.40 7.12 -12.35
CA ALA A 71 18.11 6.65 -13.70
C ALA A 71 17.09 7.54 -14.42
N ALA A 72 16.10 8.07 -13.68
CA ALA A 72 15.08 8.95 -14.23
C ALA A 72 15.65 10.36 -14.47
N PRO A 73 15.38 11.00 -15.61
CA PRO A 73 15.84 12.37 -15.88
C PRO A 73 15.37 13.34 -14.78
N PRO A 74 16.25 14.17 -14.20
CA PRO A 74 17.60 14.52 -14.68
C PRO A 74 18.76 13.66 -14.10
N GLY A 75 18.47 12.60 -13.34
CA GLY A 75 19.44 11.68 -12.71
C GLY A 75 20.17 12.22 -11.48
N LYS A 76 19.76 13.39 -11.00
CA LYS A 76 20.39 14.11 -9.89
C LYS A 76 19.49 14.16 -8.65
N GLY A 77 18.39 13.42 -8.66
CA GLY A 77 17.51 13.32 -7.51
C GLY A 77 18.24 12.68 -6.33
N THR A 78 17.88 13.10 -5.12
CA THR A 78 18.36 12.44 -3.92
C THR A 78 17.56 11.16 -3.72
N ALA A 79 18.27 10.05 -3.56
CA ALA A 79 17.72 8.85 -2.99
C ALA A 79 17.98 8.84 -1.49
N ALA A 80 16.98 8.50 -0.68
CA ALA A 80 17.24 8.10 0.70
C ALA A 80 17.82 6.68 0.68
N GLY A 81 19.06 6.54 0.24
CA GLY A 81 19.78 5.29 0.20
C GLY A 81 21.19 5.49 -0.35
N PRO A 82 22.09 4.48 -0.25
CA PRO A 82 21.86 3.20 0.41
C PRO A 82 21.86 3.38 1.94
N PHE A 83 20.73 3.12 2.60
CA PHE A 83 20.59 3.35 4.04
C PHE A 83 21.71 2.66 4.84
N PRO A 84 22.26 3.30 5.89
CA PRO A 84 21.77 4.51 6.55
C PRO A 84 22.11 5.81 5.81
N TYR A 85 22.85 5.74 4.70
CA TYR A 85 23.17 6.92 3.91
C TYR A 85 22.00 7.36 3.05
N GLU A 86 21.93 8.66 2.83
CA GLU A 86 21.24 9.27 1.70
C GLU A 86 22.30 9.63 0.67
N SER A 87 21.97 9.56 -0.62
CA SER A 87 22.93 9.90 -1.66
C SER A 87 22.29 10.39 -2.96
N SER A 88 23.05 11.20 -3.68
CA SER A 88 22.71 11.74 -4.99
C SER A 88 23.92 11.71 -5.92
N LEU A 89 23.67 11.90 -7.20
CA LEU A 89 24.71 11.98 -8.23
C LEU A 89 24.87 13.42 -8.70
N ASP A 90 26.12 13.84 -8.91
CA ASP A 90 26.43 15.08 -9.63
C ASP A 90 27.49 14.85 -10.71
N GLY A 91 27.88 15.92 -11.42
CA GLY A 91 28.87 15.84 -12.50
C GLY A 91 30.26 15.39 -12.08
N TYR A 92 30.59 15.44 -10.79
CA TYR A 92 31.91 15.09 -10.27
C TYR A 92 31.94 13.75 -9.56
N GLY A 93 30.82 13.28 -9.02
CA GLY A 93 30.79 12.01 -8.32
C GLY A 93 29.54 11.79 -7.48
N ILE A 94 29.69 10.96 -6.46
CA ILE A 94 28.59 10.51 -5.61
C ILE A 94 28.62 11.32 -4.32
N CYS A 95 27.54 12.04 -4.07
CA CYS A 95 27.30 12.78 -2.85
C CYS A 95 26.60 11.87 -1.85
N PHE A 96 27.04 11.84 -0.60
CA PHE A 96 26.41 11.01 0.43
C PHE A 96 26.56 11.63 1.83
N GLY A 97 25.65 11.28 2.72
CA GLY A 97 25.69 11.65 4.13
C GLY A 97 24.65 10.88 4.92
N ILE A 98 24.58 11.12 6.23
CA ILE A 98 23.52 10.57 7.08
C ILE A 98 22.87 11.73 7.80
N GLY A 99 21.56 11.94 7.59
CA GLY A 99 20.77 12.88 8.37
C GLY A 99 20.94 12.66 9.87
N GLN A 100 21.35 13.72 10.58
CA GLN A 100 21.56 13.68 12.04
C GLN A 100 20.44 14.40 12.81
N ASP A 101 19.60 15.13 12.10
CA ASP A 101 18.49 15.88 12.67
C ASP A 101 17.19 15.13 12.39
N ARG A 102 16.58 14.59 13.45
CA ARG A 102 15.26 13.95 13.38
C ARG A 102 14.28 14.86 14.10
N GLN A 103 13.31 15.34 13.36
CA GLN A 103 12.38 16.37 13.78
C GLN A 103 10.97 15.79 13.91
N PHE A 104 10.21 16.27 14.88
CA PHE A 104 8.77 16.03 14.99
C PHE A 104 8.04 17.37 14.99
N ASP A 105 7.01 17.52 14.15
CA ASP A 105 6.27 18.78 13.99
C ASP A 105 4.84 18.74 14.55
N GLY A 106 4.49 17.70 15.32
CA GLY A 106 3.14 17.47 15.83
C GLY A 106 2.32 16.49 14.98
N THR A 107 2.67 16.30 13.70
CA THR A 107 1.96 15.37 12.79
C THR A 107 2.89 14.44 12.03
N SER A 108 4.17 14.82 11.90
CA SER A 108 5.15 14.12 11.08
C SER A 108 6.49 14.02 11.76
N VAL A 109 7.14 12.87 11.57
CA VAL A 109 8.57 12.70 11.82
C VAL A 109 9.31 12.93 10.51
N LYS A 110 10.38 13.73 10.55
CA LYS A 110 11.21 14.10 9.39
C LYS A 110 12.67 13.85 9.68
N VAL A 111 13.39 13.36 8.69
CA VAL A 111 14.85 13.35 8.66
C VAL A 111 15.26 14.12 7.41
N PRO A 112 15.46 15.45 7.51
CA PRO A 112 15.87 16.24 6.35
C PRO A 112 17.15 15.71 5.73
N THR A 113 17.17 15.65 4.41
CA THR A 113 18.30 15.07 3.71
C THR A 113 19.59 15.82 3.98
N GLN A 114 20.66 15.09 4.29
CA GLN A 114 21.98 15.63 4.54
C GLN A 114 23.05 14.91 3.72
N LEU A 115 23.74 15.67 2.87
CA LEU A 115 24.90 15.19 2.11
C LEU A 115 26.18 15.78 2.73
N ASP A 116 27.06 14.92 3.23
CA ASP A 116 28.26 15.33 3.97
C ASP A 116 29.50 15.41 3.08
N TYR A 117 29.64 14.45 2.16
CA TYR A 117 30.81 14.30 1.30
C TYR A 117 30.43 13.98 -0.13
N ARG A 118 31.28 14.38 -1.07
CA ARG A 118 31.31 13.89 -2.45
C ARG A 118 32.56 13.05 -2.69
N ALA A 119 32.38 11.79 -3.08
CA ALA A 119 33.47 10.93 -3.54
C ALA A 119 33.66 11.06 -5.05
N SER A 120 34.90 11.30 -5.46
CA SER A 120 35.32 11.56 -6.84
C SER A 120 36.80 11.17 -7.04
N PHE A 121 37.37 11.55 -8.18
CA PHE A 121 38.80 11.52 -8.46
C PHE A 121 39.23 12.76 -9.25
N SER A 122 40.46 13.23 -9.03
CA SER A 122 40.95 14.50 -9.57
C SER A 122 40.99 14.57 -11.10
N GLU A 123 41.07 13.44 -11.79
CA GLU A 123 41.05 13.40 -13.25
C GLU A 123 39.64 13.59 -13.86
N HIS A 124 38.56 13.47 -13.08
CA HIS A 124 37.20 13.60 -13.62
C HIS A 124 36.90 15.05 -14.04
N SER A 125 36.40 15.24 -15.26
CA SER A 125 36.16 16.57 -15.86
C SER A 125 35.00 17.35 -15.25
N GLY A 126 34.06 16.65 -14.61
CA GLY A 126 32.79 17.23 -14.16
C GLY A 126 31.64 17.00 -15.15
N ASP A 127 31.89 16.32 -16.28
CA ASP A 127 30.86 15.93 -17.23
C ASP A 127 29.93 14.88 -16.60
N PHE A 128 28.63 15.19 -16.55
CA PHE A 128 27.65 14.26 -15.98
C PHE A 128 27.44 13.05 -16.89
N ASP A 129 27.78 13.06 -18.18
CA ASP A 129 27.63 11.87 -19.02
C ASP A 129 28.76 10.84 -18.85
N ASP A 130 29.82 11.22 -18.14
CA ASP A 130 30.97 10.36 -17.78
C ASP A 130 30.68 9.48 -16.53
N HIS A 131 29.41 9.10 -16.34
CA HIS A 131 28.98 8.09 -15.38
C HIS A 131 27.99 7.08 -15.97
N LYS A 132 27.91 5.90 -15.37
CA LYS A 132 26.92 4.86 -15.71
C LYS A 132 26.73 3.85 -14.59
N ALA A 133 25.58 3.17 -14.58
CA ALA A 133 25.45 1.91 -13.87
C ALA A 133 26.23 0.81 -14.60
N THR A 134 26.92 -0.04 -13.84
CA THR A 134 27.64 -1.21 -14.37
C THR A 134 27.02 -2.54 -13.96
N ALA A 135 26.15 -2.51 -12.96
CA ALA A 135 25.33 -3.62 -12.50
C ALA A 135 24.24 -3.06 -11.58
N PHE A 136 23.10 -3.75 -11.55
CA PHE A 136 22.10 -3.63 -10.50
C PHE A 136 21.48 -5.00 -10.26
N ASP A 137 20.88 -5.18 -9.10
CA ASP A 137 20.02 -6.32 -8.76
C ASP A 137 18.74 -5.80 -8.11
N THR A 138 17.98 -6.65 -7.40
CA THR A 138 16.73 -6.23 -6.77
C THR A 138 16.94 -5.12 -5.75
N GLN A 139 18.14 -4.94 -5.18
CA GLN A 139 18.38 -4.03 -4.05
C GLN A 139 19.65 -3.18 -4.17
N THR A 140 20.64 -3.62 -4.94
CA THR A 140 21.94 -2.94 -5.05
C THR A 140 22.15 -2.34 -6.43
N VAL A 141 22.93 -1.26 -6.49
CA VAL A 141 23.38 -0.64 -7.74
C VAL A 141 24.86 -0.31 -7.67
N THR A 142 25.60 -0.61 -8.74
CA THR A 142 27.01 -0.25 -8.87
C THR A 142 27.19 0.85 -9.90
N ILE A 143 27.57 2.03 -9.43
CA ILE A 143 27.76 3.22 -10.27
C ILE A 143 29.24 3.42 -10.56
N GLN A 144 29.60 3.72 -11.80
CA GLN A 144 30.96 4.02 -12.22
C GLN A 144 31.03 5.43 -12.81
N TYR A 145 31.94 6.25 -12.27
CA TYR A 145 32.44 7.46 -12.91
C TYR A 145 33.77 7.15 -13.62
N PHE A 146 34.02 7.74 -14.80
CA PHE A 146 35.20 7.42 -15.61
C PHE A 146 35.74 8.63 -16.39
N GLN A 147 37.07 8.70 -16.53
CA GLN A 147 37.74 9.66 -17.44
C GLN A 147 38.96 8.97 -18.06
N GLY A 148 38.90 8.70 -19.37
CA GLY A 148 39.93 7.93 -20.05
C GLY A 148 40.16 6.58 -19.37
N ASN A 149 41.38 6.33 -18.88
CA ASN A 149 41.74 5.08 -18.19
C ASN A 149 41.49 5.12 -16.66
N SER A 150 41.08 6.26 -16.11
CA SER A 150 40.80 6.46 -14.69
C SER A 150 39.33 6.18 -14.40
N SER A 151 39.02 5.47 -13.33
CA SER A 151 37.63 5.26 -12.92
C SER A 151 37.46 5.07 -11.41
N MET A 152 36.27 5.40 -10.92
CA MET A 152 35.79 5.07 -9.57
C MET A 152 34.46 4.33 -9.67
N LYS A 153 34.35 3.14 -9.06
CA LYS A 153 33.09 2.45 -8.83
C LYS A 153 32.63 2.64 -7.40
N ALA A 154 31.34 2.88 -7.18
CA ALA A 154 30.72 2.76 -5.87
C ALA A 154 29.78 1.57 -5.83
N TYR A 155 29.92 0.74 -4.80
CA TYR A 155 28.98 -0.33 -4.50
C TYR A 155 27.94 0.19 -3.51
N LEU A 156 26.75 0.55 -4.02
CA LEU A 156 25.68 1.10 -3.21
C LEU A 156 24.76 -0.05 -2.76
N VAL A 157 24.82 -0.39 -1.47
CA VAL A 157 24.17 -1.57 -0.88
C VAL A 157 23.43 -1.15 0.40
N PRO A 158 22.08 -1.16 0.42
CA PRO A 158 21.31 -0.89 1.63
C PRO A 158 21.74 -1.78 2.80
N GLY A 159 21.80 -1.19 3.99
CA GLY A 159 22.25 -1.85 5.22
C GLY A 159 23.77 -1.88 5.41
N SER A 160 24.58 -1.51 4.42
CA SER A 160 26.03 -1.39 4.63
C SER A 160 26.31 -0.13 5.48
N PRO A 161 26.98 -0.24 6.64
CA PRO A 161 27.39 0.96 7.39
C PRO A 161 28.53 1.73 6.71
N TYR A 162 29.07 1.22 5.59
CA TYR A 162 30.16 1.86 4.86
C TYR A 162 29.76 2.19 3.43
N MET A 163 30.11 3.40 2.98
CA MET A 163 30.22 3.72 1.56
C MET A 163 31.52 3.13 1.02
N THR A 164 31.46 2.36 -0.06
CA THR A 164 32.61 1.60 -0.59
C THR A 164 32.93 2.02 -2.02
N PHE A 165 34.16 2.51 -2.23
CA PHE A 165 34.65 3.03 -3.50
C PHE A 165 35.85 2.21 -4.00
N GLN A 166 35.77 1.69 -5.22
CA GLN A 166 36.89 1.06 -5.91
C GLN A 166 37.46 2.00 -6.96
N TYR A 167 38.73 2.34 -6.81
CA TYR A 167 39.47 3.16 -7.77
C TYR A 167 40.32 2.27 -8.68
N LYS A 168 40.45 2.70 -9.94
CA LYS A 168 41.37 2.12 -10.93
C LYS A 168 42.12 3.26 -11.61
N SER A 169 43.42 3.31 -11.40
CA SER A 169 44.33 4.31 -11.98
C SER A 169 43.87 5.77 -11.85
N ALA A 170 43.13 6.07 -10.78
CA ALA A 170 42.51 7.38 -10.55
C ALA A 170 43.06 7.97 -9.25
N THR A 171 43.06 9.29 -9.09
CA THR A 171 43.56 9.98 -7.89
C THR A 171 42.38 10.31 -6.97
N PRO A 172 42.10 9.54 -5.90
CA PRO A 172 40.95 9.77 -5.02
C PRO A 172 40.83 11.21 -4.55
N LEU A 173 39.61 11.73 -4.62
CA LEU A 173 39.26 13.06 -4.14
C LEU A 173 37.94 12.97 -3.37
N LEU A 174 37.97 13.32 -2.10
CA LEU A 174 36.78 13.51 -1.28
C LEU A 174 36.62 15.00 -1.00
N ALA A 175 35.46 15.57 -1.34
CA ALA A 175 35.14 16.96 -1.05
C ALA A 175 34.05 17.02 0.02
N THR A 176 34.17 17.91 1.00
CA THR A 176 33.11 18.13 1.98
C THR A 176 31.97 18.95 1.35
N LEU A 177 30.74 18.63 1.72
CA LEU A 177 29.52 19.33 1.32
C LEU A 177 28.82 19.99 2.51
N ASN A 178 29.07 19.49 3.73
CA ASN A 178 28.48 19.99 4.97
C ASN A 178 29.57 20.37 5.99
N GLY A 179 30.19 21.53 5.82
CA GLY A 179 31.31 21.99 6.66
C GLY A 179 32.68 21.80 5.99
N GLY A 180 33.74 22.37 6.58
CA GLY A 180 35.13 22.19 6.14
C GLY A 180 35.84 21.09 6.93
N ILE A 181 37.10 20.78 6.59
CA ILE A 181 37.89 19.80 7.36
C ILE A 181 38.53 20.49 8.56
N LYS A 182 38.21 20.04 9.79
CA LYS A 182 38.80 20.52 11.04
C LYS A 182 40.05 19.76 11.43
N SER A 183 40.10 18.44 11.22
CA SER A 183 41.30 17.65 11.55
C SER A 183 41.41 16.38 10.72
N LEU A 184 42.66 15.91 10.56
CA LEU A 184 43.01 14.59 10.03
C LEU A 184 43.89 13.87 11.05
N ASN A 185 43.45 12.70 11.54
CA ASN A 185 44.15 11.88 12.53
C ASN A 185 44.58 12.69 13.78
N GLY A 186 43.67 13.53 14.29
CA GLY A 186 43.89 14.37 15.46
C GLY A 186 44.76 15.61 15.22
N LYS A 187 45.36 15.77 14.03
CA LYS A 187 46.08 16.99 13.66
C LYS A 187 45.10 18.02 13.12
N ALA A 188 44.99 19.15 13.82
CA ALA A 188 44.10 20.24 13.43
C ALA A 188 44.52 20.90 12.11
N LEU A 189 43.53 21.36 11.35
CA LEU A 189 43.68 22.23 10.19
C LEU A 189 42.99 23.57 10.48
N SER A 190 43.59 24.67 10.02
CA SER A 190 43.00 26.01 10.02
C SER A 190 43.16 26.63 8.61
N GLY A 191 42.28 27.58 8.26
CA GLY A 191 42.05 28.04 6.87
C GLY A 191 43.31 28.18 6.01
N GLY A 192 43.36 27.39 4.92
CA GLY A 192 44.46 27.34 3.95
C GLY A 192 45.51 26.26 4.19
N ASN A 193 45.59 25.69 5.41
CA ASN A 193 46.61 24.71 5.75
C ASN A 193 46.33 23.30 5.20
N THR A 194 47.39 22.52 5.05
CA THR A 194 47.33 21.11 4.63
C THR A 194 47.94 20.19 5.68
N VAL A 195 47.31 19.04 5.91
CA VAL A 195 47.86 17.95 6.72
C VAL A 195 47.98 16.72 5.84
N ARG A 196 49.13 16.05 5.90
CA ARG A 196 49.40 14.84 5.10
C ARG A 196 49.60 13.67 6.03
N HIS A 197 49.01 12.54 5.67
CA HIS A 197 49.22 11.28 6.37
C HIS A 197 49.28 10.12 5.40
N ARG A 198 50.17 9.15 5.67
CA ARG A 198 50.25 7.89 4.94
C ARG A 198 49.83 6.75 5.86
N GLY A 199 48.87 5.94 5.42
CA GLY A 199 48.34 4.85 6.23
C GLY A 199 47.25 4.08 5.50
N THR A 200 46.58 3.20 6.25
CA THR A 200 45.41 2.43 5.80
C THR A 200 44.14 2.79 6.56
N LYS A 201 44.25 3.60 7.61
CA LYS A 201 43.14 4.09 8.43
C LYS A 201 43.30 5.57 8.67
N PHE A 202 42.21 6.32 8.53
CA PHE A 202 42.17 7.75 8.76
C PHE A 202 40.90 8.11 9.53
N THR A 203 40.99 9.13 10.37
CA THR A 203 39.88 9.75 11.08
C THR A 203 39.82 11.21 10.67
N ILE A 204 38.67 11.63 10.15
CA ILE A 204 38.41 13.01 9.76
C ILE A 204 37.33 13.56 10.66
N ILE A 205 37.55 14.79 11.13
CA ILE A 205 36.52 15.56 11.83
C ILE A 205 36.29 16.82 11.01
N ASP A 206 35.03 17.11 10.69
CA ASP A 206 34.65 18.34 10.01
C ASP A 206 34.50 19.53 11.00
N THR A 207 34.20 20.72 10.48
CA THR A 207 34.00 21.92 11.30
C THR A 207 32.68 21.93 12.08
N LYS A 208 31.75 21.02 11.80
CA LYS A 208 30.50 20.80 12.54
C LYS A 208 30.66 19.75 13.66
N GLY A 209 31.76 19.01 13.67
CA GLY A 209 32.06 17.96 14.63
C GLY A 209 31.72 16.54 14.15
N THR A 210 31.22 16.38 12.92
CA THR A 210 30.94 15.05 12.36
C THR A 210 32.26 14.32 12.16
N THR A 211 32.31 13.05 12.58
CA THR A 211 33.49 12.20 12.46
C THR A 211 33.27 11.11 11.42
N TYR A 212 34.21 10.97 10.49
CA TYR A 212 34.26 9.86 9.53
C TYR A 212 35.55 9.06 9.69
N LEU A 213 35.43 7.74 9.61
CA LEU A 213 36.56 6.81 9.49
C LEU A 213 36.72 6.42 8.03
N ILE A 214 37.96 6.43 7.54
CA ILE A 214 38.32 5.99 6.19
C ILE A 214 39.26 4.80 6.29
N TYR A 215 38.91 3.72 5.63
CA TYR A 215 39.72 2.51 5.52
C TYR A 215 40.18 2.32 4.08
N SER A 216 41.46 2.02 3.90
CA SER A 216 42.06 1.69 2.62
C SER A 216 42.59 0.26 2.64
N ASP A 217 42.35 -0.51 1.57
CA ASP A 217 42.84 -1.89 1.45
C ASP A 217 44.38 -1.97 1.38
N ARG A 218 45.03 -0.87 1.03
CA ARG A 218 46.49 -0.73 0.98
C ARG A 218 46.93 0.67 1.43
N SER A 219 48.21 0.82 1.76
CA SER A 219 48.74 2.12 2.19
C SER A 219 48.54 3.19 1.11
N ILE A 220 47.89 4.29 1.48
CA ILE A 220 47.66 5.46 0.65
C ILE A 220 48.14 6.70 1.40
N LYS A 221 48.61 7.72 0.67
CA LYS A 221 48.92 9.03 1.25
C LYS A 221 47.81 9.99 0.89
N LEU A 222 47.16 10.52 1.92
CA LEU A 222 46.06 11.48 1.80
C LEU A 222 46.50 12.84 2.32
N THR A 223 46.19 13.87 1.56
CA THR A 223 46.39 15.28 1.88
C THR A 223 45.04 15.90 2.17
N ALA A 224 44.78 16.23 3.44
CA ALA A 224 43.65 17.04 3.84
C ALA A 224 44.00 18.52 3.65
N LYS A 225 43.06 19.28 3.09
CA LYS A 225 43.13 20.74 2.93
C LYS A 225 41.86 21.36 3.49
N ALA A 226 42.00 22.26 4.45
CA ALA A 226 40.91 23.11 4.90
C ALA A 226 40.87 24.36 4.02
N GLU A 227 39.92 24.45 3.09
CA GLU A 227 39.82 25.61 2.19
C GLU A 227 39.20 26.80 2.92
N ASN A 228 38.11 26.55 3.65
CA ASN A 228 37.47 27.50 4.56
C ASN A 228 36.59 26.72 5.56
N ASN A 229 35.83 27.44 6.39
CA ASN A 229 34.98 26.83 7.41
C ASN A 229 33.85 25.94 6.87
N ASN A 230 33.51 26.06 5.58
CA ASN A 230 32.42 25.35 4.92
C ASN A 230 32.89 24.39 3.82
N LYS A 231 34.19 24.36 3.50
CA LYS A 231 34.76 23.56 2.39
C LYS A 231 36.14 23.00 2.74
N GLY A 232 36.36 21.75 2.38
CA GLY A 232 37.66 21.09 2.47
C GLY A 232 37.74 19.89 1.53
N THR A 233 38.97 19.46 1.27
CA THR A 233 39.25 18.34 0.38
C THR A 233 40.24 17.38 1.00
N LEU A 234 40.04 16.09 0.74
CA LEU A 234 40.99 15.03 1.01
C LEU A 234 41.37 14.38 -0.32
N SER A 235 42.60 14.61 -0.78
CA SER A 235 43.10 14.08 -2.04
C SER A 235 44.23 13.09 -1.83
N ALA A 236 44.32 12.08 -2.69
CA ALA A 236 45.52 11.28 -2.81
C ALA A 236 46.64 12.08 -3.49
N ASP A 237 47.90 11.81 -3.13
CA ASP A 237 49.06 12.45 -3.77
C ASP A 237 49.38 11.89 -5.18
N GLY A 238 48.57 10.97 -5.69
CA GLY A 238 48.69 10.40 -7.03
C GLY A 238 47.70 9.28 -7.29
N LYS A 239 47.84 8.65 -8.47
CA LYS A 239 46.95 7.58 -8.92
C LYS A 239 46.97 6.38 -7.97
N PHE A 240 45.78 5.86 -7.71
CA PHE A 240 45.48 4.78 -6.80
C PHE A 240 44.68 3.70 -7.52
N SER A 241 44.96 2.44 -7.21
CA SER A 241 44.16 1.28 -7.62
C SER A 241 43.94 0.40 -6.40
N GLY A 242 42.72 0.43 -5.86
CA GLY A 242 42.39 -0.17 -4.57
C GLY A 242 41.00 0.25 -4.10
N ILE A 243 40.72 0.02 -2.83
CA ILE A 243 39.44 0.28 -2.19
C ILE A 243 39.60 1.35 -1.13
N LEU A 244 38.69 2.33 -1.12
CA LEU A 244 38.43 3.21 0.02
C LEU A 244 37.04 2.96 0.56
N ARG A 245 36.90 2.80 1.88
CA ARG A 245 35.61 2.69 2.58
C ARG A 245 35.47 3.80 3.59
N MET A 246 34.30 4.42 3.64
CA MET A 246 34.00 5.52 4.56
C MET A 246 32.81 5.14 5.43
N VAL A 247 32.91 5.42 6.74
CA VAL A 247 31.81 5.24 7.70
C VAL A 247 31.71 6.43 8.64
N MET A 248 30.48 6.88 8.94
CA MET A 248 30.24 7.90 9.95
C MET A 248 30.34 7.29 11.35
N LEU A 249 31.17 7.88 12.21
CA LEU A 249 31.31 7.48 13.61
C LEU A 249 30.53 8.46 14.50
N ARG A 250 29.33 8.07 14.93
CA ARG A 250 28.47 8.87 15.83
C ARG A 250 28.87 8.77 17.31
N ASP A 251 29.21 7.55 17.75
CA ASP A 251 29.69 7.26 19.10
C ASP A 251 31.08 6.62 19.00
N PRO A 252 32.12 7.15 19.69
CA PRO A 252 33.44 6.52 19.75
C PRO A 252 33.44 5.04 20.12
N ASN A 253 32.48 4.57 20.92
CA ASN A 253 32.33 3.17 21.31
C ASN A 253 32.04 2.25 20.11
N HIS A 254 31.44 2.78 19.03
CA HIS A 254 31.14 2.02 17.82
C HIS A 254 32.38 1.68 16.99
N GLN A 255 33.49 2.39 17.21
CA GLN A 255 34.70 2.26 16.39
C GLN A 255 35.28 0.84 16.43
N LYS A 256 35.20 0.15 17.58
CA LYS A 256 35.76 -1.19 17.73
C LYS A 256 35.12 -2.20 16.76
N LEU A 257 33.79 -2.17 16.64
CA LEU A 257 33.06 -3.05 15.72
C LEU A 257 33.37 -2.65 14.26
N LEU A 258 33.36 -1.35 13.96
CA LEU A 258 33.67 -0.85 12.62
C LEU A 258 35.09 -1.20 12.16
N ASP A 259 36.07 -1.14 13.06
CA ASP A 259 37.45 -1.55 12.75
C ASP A 259 37.54 -3.03 12.39
N ALA A 260 36.88 -3.89 13.18
CA ALA A 260 36.90 -5.34 13.01
C ALA A 260 36.34 -5.82 11.67
N HIS A 261 35.32 -5.13 11.13
CA HIS A 261 34.61 -5.52 9.90
C HIS A 261 34.91 -4.62 8.69
N SER A 262 35.89 -3.71 8.80
CA SER A 262 36.28 -2.79 7.73
C SER A 262 36.82 -3.47 6.46
N LYS A 263 37.32 -4.71 6.56
CA LYS A 263 37.95 -5.43 5.44
C LYS A 263 36.98 -6.20 4.54
N VAL A 264 35.73 -6.41 4.96
CA VAL A 264 34.72 -7.18 4.22
C VAL A 264 33.59 -6.26 3.78
N TYR A 265 33.24 -6.31 2.49
CA TYR A 265 32.21 -5.45 1.92
C TYR A 265 31.33 -6.20 0.91
N PRO A 266 30.05 -5.83 0.81
CA PRO A 266 29.15 -6.38 -0.18
C PRO A 266 29.35 -5.68 -1.53
N ILE A 267 29.13 -6.40 -2.63
CA ILE A 267 29.20 -5.86 -4.00
C ILE A 267 27.95 -6.12 -4.83
N SER A 268 27.13 -7.08 -4.42
CA SER A 268 25.84 -7.40 -5.02
C SER A 268 25.02 -8.26 -4.06
N LEU A 269 23.73 -8.39 -4.32
CA LEU A 269 22.81 -9.25 -3.60
C LEU A 269 22.24 -10.32 -4.53
N SER A 270 22.22 -11.56 -4.08
CA SER A 270 21.34 -12.59 -4.63
C SER A 270 20.17 -12.76 -3.69
N GLN A 271 18.97 -12.61 -4.24
CA GLN A 271 17.73 -12.86 -3.54
C GLN A 271 17.17 -14.22 -3.96
N ASP A 272 16.71 -14.99 -2.99
CA ASP A 272 16.10 -16.31 -3.17
C ASP A 272 14.96 -16.43 -2.14
N TYR A 273 14.11 -17.44 -2.28
CA TYR A 273 13.04 -17.69 -1.32
C TYR A 273 12.65 -19.16 -1.28
N SER A 274 12.07 -19.56 -0.14
CA SER A 274 11.54 -20.90 0.05
C SER A 274 10.18 -20.82 0.71
N ILE A 275 9.18 -21.50 0.15
CA ILE A 275 7.82 -21.50 0.68
C ILE A 275 7.41 -22.93 1.00
N SER A 276 6.93 -23.14 2.23
CA SER A 276 6.48 -24.43 2.72
C SER A 276 5.23 -24.24 3.59
N GLY A 277 4.10 -24.71 3.10
CA GLY A 277 2.80 -24.52 3.77
C GLY A 277 2.47 -23.04 3.93
N ASP A 278 2.30 -22.62 5.18
CA ASP A 278 1.96 -21.25 5.56
C ASP A 278 3.18 -20.45 6.05
N SER A 279 4.37 -20.83 5.60
CA SER A 279 5.63 -20.14 5.91
C SER A 279 6.40 -19.86 4.62
N GLY A 280 6.83 -18.61 4.45
CA GLY A 280 7.69 -18.18 3.36
C GLY A 280 8.94 -17.51 3.90
N THR A 281 10.11 -17.90 3.40
CA THR A 281 11.39 -17.33 3.81
C THR A 281 12.01 -16.59 2.64
N VAL A 282 12.29 -15.29 2.79
CA VAL A 282 13.16 -14.53 1.89
C VAL A 282 14.61 -14.73 2.33
N ILE A 283 15.50 -14.97 1.38
CA ILE A 283 16.91 -15.23 1.61
C ILE A 283 17.72 -14.14 0.91
N PHE A 284 18.39 -13.30 1.68
CA PHE A 284 19.38 -12.37 1.16
C PHE A 284 20.76 -12.99 1.27
N LYS A 285 21.46 -13.10 0.15
CA LYS A 285 22.83 -13.61 0.09
C LYS A 285 23.73 -12.59 -0.59
N TRP A 286 24.45 -11.82 0.21
CA TRP A 286 25.40 -10.84 -0.32
C TRP A 286 26.63 -11.54 -0.89
N LYS A 287 27.00 -11.16 -2.11
CA LYS A 287 28.32 -11.43 -2.63
C LYS A 287 29.29 -10.43 -2.01
N THR A 288 30.36 -10.94 -1.41
CA THR A 288 31.32 -10.10 -0.67
C THR A 288 32.72 -10.17 -1.27
N LYS A 289 33.53 -9.17 -0.94
CA LYS A 289 34.99 -9.19 -1.10
C LYS A 289 35.65 -8.93 0.25
N GLY A 290 36.85 -9.48 0.44
CA GLY A 290 37.60 -9.42 1.70
C GLY A 290 37.50 -10.70 2.53
N THR A 291 38.05 -10.67 3.74
CA THR A 291 38.11 -11.81 4.67
C THR A 291 37.49 -11.46 6.02
N GLY A 292 36.59 -12.33 6.52
CA GLY A 292 35.86 -12.15 7.79
C GLY A 292 34.35 -12.11 7.60
N ASP A 293 33.63 -11.80 8.68
CA ASP A 293 32.17 -11.65 8.62
C ASP A 293 31.77 -10.28 8.06
N LEU A 294 30.77 -10.28 7.18
CA LEU A 294 30.14 -9.06 6.68
C LEU A 294 29.33 -8.41 7.80
N LEU A 295 29.51 -7.11 7.99
CA LEU A 295 28.68 -6.29 8.89
C LEU A 295 27.59 -5.59 8.08
N MET A 296 26.34 -5.86 8.40
CA MET A 296 25.15 -5.23 7.82
C MET A 296 24.25 -4.68 8.93
N LEU A 297 23.34 -3.77 8.58
CA LEU A 297 22.42 -3.11 9.50
C LEU A 297 20.98 -3.49 9.20
N THR A 298 20.25 -3.89 10.24
CA THR A 298 18.83 -4.29 10.18
C THR A 298 17.93 -3.12 10.55
N TRP A 299 16.69 -3.11 10.05
CA TRP A 299 15.60 -2.24 10.51
C TRP A 299 14.66 -3.02 11.45
N PRO A 300 13.69 -2.36 12.10
CA PRO A 300 12.73 -3.04 12.98
C PRO A 300 12.08 -4.27 12.33
N HIS A 301 11.46 -4.12 11.16
CA HIS A 301 10.76 -5.20 10.46
C HIS A 301 11.69 -6.39 10.11
N HIS A 302 12.95 -6.11 9.75
CA HIS A 302 13.95 -7.15 9.51
C HIS A 302 14.14 -8.01 10.76
N ARG A 303 14.30 -7.39 11.93
CA ARG A 303 14.60 -8.09 13.18
C ARG A 303 13.44 -8.97 13.66
N GLU A 304 12.20 -8.55 13.40
CA GLU A 304 11.01 -9.33 13.74
C GLU A 304 10.97 -10.72 13.07
N VAL A 305 11.51 -10.84 11.84
CA VAL A 305 11.43 -12.08 11.04
C VAL A 305 12.78 -12.74 10.76
N LEU A 306 13.88 -12.11 11.17
CA LEU A 306 15.24 -12.61 10.95
C LEU A 306 15.52 -13.88 11.77
N GLN A 307 15.91 -14.95 11.07
CA GLN A 307 16.17 -16.25 11.68
C GLN A 307 17.64 -16.38 12.09
N ASN A 308 17.87 -16.82 13.33
CA ASN A 308 19.19 -17.10 13.91
C ASN A 308 20.22 -15.97 13.68
N PRO A 309 19.89 -14.71 14.01
CA PRO A 309 20.80 -13.60 13.77
C PRO A 309 22.07 -13.69 14.63
N ASN A 310 23.23 -13.39 14.02
CA ASN A 310 24.46 -13.10 14.76
C ASN A 310 24.55 -11.59 15.00
N SER A 311 23.77 -11.07 15.96
CA SER A 311 23.65 -9.63 16.20
C SER A 311 24.45 -9.18 17.41
N PRO A 312 25.48 -8.33 17.21
CA PRO A 312 26.04 -7.53 18.30
C PRO A 312 24.96 -6.68 18.98
N GLY A 313 25.18 -6.32 20.24
CA GLY A 313 24.20 -5.55 21.01
C GLY A 313 23.91 -4.15 20.41
N PRO A 314 22.71 -3.57 20.62
CA PRO A 314 22.30 -2.27 20.07
C PRO A 314 23.25 -1.10 20.37
N SER A 315 24.01 -1.15 21.47
CA SER A 315 25.00 -0.13 21.85
C SER A 315 26.35 -0.25 21.14
N THR A 316 26.55 -1.29 20.31
CA THR A 316 27.82 -1.52 19.62
C THR A 316 27.91 -0.81 18.27
N LEU A 317 26.76 -0.52 17.65
CA LEU A 317 26.61 0.34 16.48
C LEU A 317 25.12 0.66 16.32
N SER A 318 24.78 1.91 16.05
CA SER A 318 23.40 2.30 15.78
C SER A 318 23.30 3.57 14.94
N TYR A 319 22.28 3.63 14.09
CA TYR A 319 21.88 4.82 13.36
C TYR A 319 20.37 4.98 13.44
N LEU A 320 19.89 6.09 13.99
CA LEU A 320 18.48 6.44 13.93
C LEU A 320 18.18 7.00 12.54
N THR A 321 17.26 6.34 11.84
CA THR A 321 16.74 6.74 10.52
C THR A 321 15.25 7.05 10.62
N LEU A 322 14.61 7.44 9.51
CA LEU A 322 13.16 7.66 9.48
C LEU A 322 12.39 6.41 9.92
N LYS A 323 12.79 5.23 9.41
CA LYS A 323 12.20 3.90 9.72
C LYS A 323 12.73 3.29 11.02
N GLY A 324 13.26 4.12 11.92
CA GLY A 324 13.76 3.73 13.24
C GLY A 324 15.23 3.36 13.28
N TRP A 325 15.60 2.72 14.39
CA TRP A 325 16.98 2.36 14.67
C TRP A 325 17.47 1.24 13.75
N MET A 326 18.62 1.48 13.12
CA MET A 326 19.38 0.49 12.41
C MET A 326 20.43 -0.15 13.33
N TYR A 327 20.41 -1.48 13.47
CA TYR A 327 21.32 -2.24 14.37
C TYR A 327 22.13 -3.31 13.66
N PRO A 328 23.35 -3.62 14.13
CA PRO A 328 24.30 -4.50 13.46
C PRO A 328 23.86 -5.95 13.49
N THR A 329 24.17 -6.65 12.40
CA THR A 329 24.15 -8.11 12.32
C THR A 329 25.30 -8.58 11.44
N LEU A 330 25.87 -9.73 11.80
CA LEU A 330 27.05 -10.29 11.17
C LEU A 330 26.68 -11.49 10.28
N GLY A 331 27.38 -11.59 9.16
CA GLY A 331 27.21 -12.65 8.17
C GLY A 331 26.70 -12.13 6.84
N ASN A 332 26.93 -12.91 5.79
CA ASN A 332 26.56 -12.56 4.42
C ASN A 332 25.27 -13.25 3.93
N THR A 333 24.52 -13.87 4.83
CA THR A 333 23.23 -14.49 4.52
C THR A 333 22.21 -14.16 5.59
N TRP A 334 21.10 -13.55 5.21
CA TRP A 334 19.91 -13.42 6.05
C TRP A 334 18.81 -14.35 5.56
N ARG A 335 17.99 -14.82 6.51
CA ARG A 335 16.77 -15.58 6.25
C ARG A 335 15.64 -14.89 7.02
N LEU A 336 14.72 -14.26 6.30
CA LEU A 336 13.59 -13.51 6.84
C LEU A 336 12.34 -14.37 6.65
N THR A 337 11.73 -14.86 7.73
CA THR A 337 10.61 -15.83 7.65
C THR A 337 9.28 -15.19 8.03
N TYR A 338 8.36 -15.20 7.08
CA TYR A 338 7.04 -14.62 7.15
C TYR A 338 6.00 -15.73 7.34
N LYS A 339 5.00 -15.45 8.17
CA LYS A 339 3.78 -16.26 8.25
C LYS A 339 2.86 -15.86 7.11
N LEU A 340 2.51 -16.83 6.25
CA LEU A 340 1.62 -16.61 5.11
C LEU A 340 0.17 -16.83 5.54
N THR A 341 -0.74 -16.00 5.04
CA THR A 341 -2.17 -16.22 5.26
C THR A 341 -2.66 -17.49 4.55
N SER A 342 -3.59 -18.21 5.17
CA SER A 342 -4.35 -19.29 4.53
C SER A 342 -5.65 -18.78 3.89
N ILE A 343 -5.98 -17.50 4.10
CA ILE A 343 -7.15 -16.85 3.50
C ILE A 343 -6.95 -16.76 1.99
N THR A 344 -7.93 -17.28 1.24
CA THR A 344 -8.02 -17.11 -0.21
C THR A 344 -9.23 -16.23 -0.52
N TRP A 345 -10.36 -16.79 -0.94
CA TRP A 345 -11.51 -16.03 -1.44
C TRP A 345 -12.35 -15.33 -0.37
N ASN A 346 -12.53 -16.00 0.77
CA ASN A 346 -13.49 -15.64 1.81
C ASN A 346 -12.85 -15.69 3.19
N ALA A 347 -13.47 -15.00 4.15
CA ALA A 347 -13.09 -15.08 5.55
C ALA A 347 -13.09 -16.54 6.03
N PRO A 348 -12.22 -16.91 7.00
CA PRO A 348 -12.07 -18.29 7.44
C PRO A 348 -13.24 -18.80 8.31
N ARG A 349 -14.25 -17.96 8.58
CA ARG A 349 -15.41 -18.25 9.42
C ARG A 349 -16.69 -17.97 8.66
N ASP A 350 -17.73 -18.73 9.00
CA ASP A 350 -19.07 -18.54 8.47
C ASP A 350 -19.71 -17.25 8.99
N VAL A 351 -20.72 -16.77 8.26
CA VAL A 351 -21.56 -15.63 8.66
C VAL A 351 -22.32 -16.00 9.95
N ASP A 352 -22.21 -15.13 10.96
CA ASP A 352 -22.98 -15.28 12.20
C ASP A 352 -24.50 -15.40 11.91
N PRO A 353 -25.19 -16.38 12.50
CA PRO A 353 -26.61 -16.62 12.22
C PRO A 353 -27.51 -15.40 12.38
N SER A 354 -27.19 -14.49 13.32
CA SER A 354 -27.96 -13.27 13.56
C SER A 354 -27.85 -12.24 12.42
N CYS A 355 -26.79 -12.31 11.61
CA CYS A 355 -26.54 -11.39 10.50
C CYS A 355 -27.07 -11.91 9.17
N LYS A 356 -27.35 -13.22 9.07
CA LYS A 356 -27.60 -13.92 7.81
C LYS A 356 -28.73 -13.31 6.98
N GLU A 357 -29.86 -12.97 7.61
CA GLU A 357 -30.99 -12.39 6.91
C GLU A 357 -30.65 -11.02 6.31
N SER A 358 -30.02 -10.14 7.10
CA SER A 358 -29.58 -8.81 6.67
C SER A 358 -28.58 -8.87 5.52
N VAL A 359 -27.58 -9.78 5.59
CA VAL A 359 -26.61 -10.00 4.51
C VAL A 359 -27.31 -10.47 3.24
N VAL A 360 -28.26 -11.40 3.33
CA VAL A 360 -29.00 -11.91 2.16
C VAL A 360 -29.90 -10.84 1.55
N ASN A 361 -30.57 -10.02 2.37
CA ASN A 361 -31.43 -8.94 1.89
C ASN A 361 -30.61 -7.83 1.22
N GLY A 362 -29.46 -7.47 1.81
CA GLY A 362 -28.47 -6.58 1.21
C GLY A 362 -28.00 -7.08 -0.14
N LEU A 363 -27.57 -8.34 -0.20
CA LEU A 363 -27.08 -8.96 -1.43
C LEU A 363 -28.14 -8.94 -2.53
N LYS A 364 -29.37 -9.36 -2.23
CA LYS A 364 -30.49 -9.32 -3.18
C LYS A 364 -30.74 -7.91 -3.70
N TYR A 365 -30.76 -6.93 -2.81
CA TYR A 365 -30.96 -5.53 -3.17
C TYR A 365 -29.86 -5.04 -4.12
N GLU A 366 -28.59 -5.20 -3.73
CA GLU A 366 -27.45 -4.67 -4.49
C GLU A 366 -27.25 -5.39 -5.83
N VAL A 367 -27.45 -6.71 -5.89
CA VAL A 367 -27.41 -7.47 -7.15
C VAL A 367 -28.53 -7.03 -8.09
N ASN A 368 -29.74 -6.74 -7.57
CA ASN A 368 -30.84 -6.26 -8.40
C ASN A 368 -30.61 -4.85 -8.96
N GLN A 369 -29.64 -4.09 -8.45
CA GLN A 369 -29.23 -2.80 -9.04
C GLN A 369 -28.22 -2.97 -10.20
N LEU A 370 -27.68 -4.17 -10.42
CA LEU A 370 -26.69 -4.41 -11.46
C LEU A 370 -27.37 -4.55 -12.82
N ASP A 371 -27.22 -3.52 -13.65
CA ASP A 371 -27.68 -3.50 -15.05
C ASP A 371 -26.46 -3.61 -15.97
N PRO A 372 -26.23 -4.78 -16.63
CA PRO A 372 -25.09 -4.95 -17.53
C PRO A 372 -25.03 -3.94 -18.68
N SER A 373 -26.16 -3.36 -19.11
CA SER A 373 -26.17 -2.32 -20.15
C SER A 373 -25.63 -0.96 -19.68
N LYS A 374 -25.50 -0.80 -18.36
CA LYS A 374 -24.98 0.40 -17.69
C LYS A 374 -23.70 0.12 -16.92
N ALA A 375 -23.11 -1.07 -17.08
CA ALA A 375 -21.79 -1.37 -16.53
C ALA A 375 -20.78 -0.33 -17.05
N PRO A 376 -19.97 0.31 -16.18
CA PRO A 376 -19.13 1.41 -16.59
C PRO A 376 -17.99 0.92 -17.49
N ALA A 377 -17.62 1.70 -18.49
CA ALA A 377 -16.37 1.53 -19.20
C ALA A 377 -15.21 2.20 -18.41
N PRO A 378 -13.97 1.71 -18.51
CA PRO A 378 -12.82 2.34 -17.87
C PRO A 378 -12.53 3.71 -18.54
N ASN A 379 -12.67 4.78 -17.77
CA ASN A 379 -12.18 6.12 -18.13
C ASN A 379 -10.75 6.36 -17.63
N GLU A 380 -10.36 5.58 -16.61
CA GLU A 380 -9.06 5.51 -15.93
C GLU A 380 -9.00 4.12 -15.26
N PHE A 381 -7.88 3.76 -14.63
CA PHE A 381 -7.70 2.41 -14.08
C PHE A 381 -8.11 2.30 -12.61
N TYR A 382 -7.87 3.34 -11.81
CA TYR A 382 -8.04 3.35 -10.35
C TYR A 382 -9.51 3.24 -9.90
N TYR A 383 -10.35 4.24 -10.15
CA TYR A 383 -11.75 4.29 -9.70
C TYR A 383 -12.60 3.22 -10.37
N TRP A 384 -12.36 2.92 -11.65
CA TRP A 384 -12.95 1.77 -12.32
C TRP A 384 -12.65 0.48 -11.56
N GLY A 385 -11.37 0.26 -11.23
CA GLY A 385 -10.90 -0.91 -10.51
C GLY A 385 -11.56 -1.04 -9.13
N GLY A 386 -11.47 0.00 -8.30
CA GLY A 386 -12.06 -0.01 -6.96
C GLY A 386 -13.56 -0.28 -6.99
N THR A 387 -14.29 0.38 -7.90
CA THR A 387 -15.75 0.23 -8.05
C THR A 387 -16.12 -1.20 -8.44
N LEU A 388 -15.47 -1.77 -9.45
CA LEU A 388 -15.79 -3.10 -9.96
C LEU A 388 -15.33 -4.20 -9.00
N ALA A 389 -14.21 -4.01 -8.30
CA ALA A 389 -13.75 -4.96 -7.29
C ALA A 389 -14.76 -5.06 -6.14
N ALA A 390 -15.33 -3.93 -5.68
CA ALA A 390 -16.39 -3.92 -4.70
C ALA A 390 -17.64 -4.71 -5.16
N LYS A 391 -18.04 -4.57 -6.43
CA LYS A 391 -19.14 -5.37 -7.01
C LYS A 391 -18.76 -6.85 -7.15
N SER A 392 -17.51 -7.17 -7.45
CA SER A 392 -17.04 -8.55 -7.58
C SER A 392 -17.15 -9.34 -6.27
N ARG A 393 -17.01 -8.66 -5.12
CA ARG A 393 -17.23 -9.26 -3.79
C ARG A 393 -18.63 -9.84 -3.63
N LEU A 394 -19.65 -9.25 -4.28
CA LEU A 394 -21.01 -9.77 -4.25
C LEU A 394 -21.09 -11.20 -4.81
N ALA A 395 -20.33 -11.52 -5.87
CA ALA A 395 -20.28 -12.87 -6.44
C ALA A 395 -19.56 -13.89 -5.52
N LEU A 396 -18.65 -13.43 -4.67
CA LEU A 396 -17.96 -14.30 -3.70
C LEU A 396 -18.82 -14.60 -2.46
N ILE A 397 -19.74 -13.69 -2.12
CA ILE A 397 -20.71 -13.82 -1.03
C ILE A 397 -21.99 -14.55 -1.49
N ALA A 398 -22.35 -14.41 -2.75
CA ALA A 398 -23.54 -15.00 -3.33
C ALA A 398 -23.50 -16.53 -3.41
N LYS A 399 -24.69 -17.15 -3.27
CA LYS A 399 -24.93 -18.56 -3.61
C LYS A 399 -25.58 -18.65 -4.99
N ASP A 400 -26.86 -18.30 -5.08
CA ASP A 400 -27.66 -18.43 -6.31
C ASP A 400 -27.71 -17.14 -7.15
N LEU A 401 -26.98 -16.09 -6.74
CA LEU A 401 -26.98 -14.76 -7.36
C LEU A 401 -25.66 -14.44 -8.06
N ILE A 402 -24.87 -15.45 -8.40
CA ILE A 402 -23.55 -15.29 -9.02
C ILE A 402 -23.70 -14.75 -10.46
N ASP A 403 -24.54 -15.38 -11.28
CA ASP A 403 -24.64 -15.09 -12.72
C ASP A 403 -24.94 -13.63 -13.07
N PRO A 404 -25.89 -12.93 -12.41
CA PRO A 404 -26.12 -11.51 -12.67
C PRO A 404 -24.89 -10.64 -12.40
N VAL A 405 -24.15 -10.94 -11.34
CA VAL A 405 -22.92 -10.22 -10.99
C VAL A 405 -21.86 -10.47 -12.05
N ILE A 406 -21.61 -11.73 -12.41
CA ILE A 406 -20.60 -12.09 -13.42
C ILE A 406 -20.92 -11.47 -14.78
N LYS A 407 -22.20 -11.44 -15.18
CA LYS A 407 -22.63 -10.78 -16.41
C LYS A 407 -22.35 -9.28 -16.39
N TYR A 408 -22.61 -8.62 -15.25
CA TYR A 408 -22.31 -7.20 -15.07
C TYR A 408 -20.79 -6.93 -15.13
N LEU A 409 -19.98 -7.74 -14.42
CA LEU A 409 -18.53 -7.61 -14.42
C LEU A 409 -17.95 -7.77 -15.83
N LYS A 410 -18.37 -8.78 -16.59
CA LYS A 410 -17.91 -8.99 -17.97
C LYS A 410 -18.31 -7.86 -18.90
N ALA A 411 -19.56 -7.38 -18.82
CA ALA A 411 -20.00 -6.24 -19.63
C ALA A 411 -19.11 -4.99 -19.43
N SER A 412 -18.63 -4.77 -18.22
CA SER A 412 -17.61 -3.74 -17.94
C SER A 412 -16.24 -4.15 -18.46
N PHE A 413 -15.78 -5.37 -18.17
CA PHE A 413 -14.41 -5.82 -18.45
C PHE A 413 -14.12 -5.99 -19.94
N ASP A 414 -15.12 -6.32 -20.76
CA ASP A 414 -14.98 -6.49 -22.21
C ASP A 414 -14.44 -5.22 -22.89
N ASN A 415 -14.60 -4.05 -22.26
CA ASN A 415 -14.01 -2.80 -22.70
C ASN A 415 -12.48 -2.82 -22.75
N TRP A 416 -11.80 -3.59 -21.90
CA TRP A 416 -10.34 -3.72 -21.95
C TRP A 416 -9.86 -4.36 -23.25
N PHE A 417 -10.69 -5.19 -23.89
CA PHE A 417 -10.37 -5.85 -25.16
C PHE A 417 -10.80 -5.04 -26.39
N SER A 418 -11.37 -3.84 -26.20
CA SER A 418 -11.73 -2.93 -27.29
C SER A 418 -10.74 -1.78 -27.43
N ALA A 419 -10.27 -1.55 -28.67
CA ALA A 419 -9.39 -0.43 -29.00
C ALA A 419 -10.12 0.93 -29.10
N THR A 420 -11.44 0.97 -28.92
CA THR A 420 -12.24 2.21 -28.99
C THR A 420 -12.45 2.89 -27.64
N ASN A 421 -11.97 2.30 -26.55
CA ASN A 421 -12.10 2.88 -25.22
C ASN A 421 -11.11 4.01 -24.98
N LYS A 422 -11.43 4.86 -24.00
CA LYS A 422 -10.61 6.02 -23.65
C LYS A 422 -9.32 5.60 -22.94
N ALA A 423 -9.45 4.90 -21.82
CA ALA A 423 -8.30 4.34 -21.12
C ALA A 423 -7.87 3.04 -21.80
N LEU A 424 -6.68 3.05 -22.41
CA LEU A 424 -6.12 1.91 -23.13
C LEU A 424 -4.82 1.47 -22.47
N PRO A 425 -4.68 0.20 -22.05
CA PRO A 425 -3.39 -0.30 -21.62
C PRO A 425 -2.46 -0.46 -22.82
N ALA A 426 -1.25 0.04 -22.68
CA ALA A 426 -0.18 -0.10 -23.65
C ALA A 426 1.08 -0.62 -22.97
N TYR A 427 1.95 -1.25 -23.74
CA TYR A 427 3.28 -1.60 -23.26
C TYR A 427 4.26 -0.43 -23.51
N GLU A 428 4.80 0.14 -22.43
CA GLU A 428 5.85 1.14 -22.49
C GLU A 428 7.19 0.46 -22.75
N THR A 429 7.91 0.92 -23.77
CA THR A 429 9.07 0.19 -24.32
C THR A 429 10.44 0.65 -23.83
N THR A 430 10.54 1.81 -23.17
CA THR A 430 11.83 2.36 -22.73
C THR A 430 12.25 1.89 -21.34
N TRP A 431 11.30 1.80 -20.41
CA TRP A 431 11.44 1.21 -19.08
C TRP A 431 10.96 -0.24 -19.05
N GLY A 432 9.89 -0.55 -19.78
CA GLY A 432 9.30 -1.89 -19.83
C GLY A 432 8.21 -2.09 -18.78
N GLY A 433 6.94 -2.05 -19.19
CA GLY A 433 5.78 -2.38 -18.35
C GLY A 433 4.45 -2.00 -18.98
N VAL A 434 3.34 -2.41 -18.35
CA VAL A 434 1.99 -1.99 -18.79
C VAL A 434 1.69 -0.63 -18.19
N ILE A 435 1.19 0.31 -18.99
CA ILE A 435 0.74 1.64 -18.53
C ILE A 435 -0.58 2.05 -19.19
N ASN A 436 -1.26 3.03 -18.61
CA ASN A 436 -2.31 3.78 -19.29
C ASN A 436 -1.68 4.64 -20.40
N LYS A 437 -2.05 4.36 -21.65
CA LYS A 437 -1.52 5.01 -22.85
C LYS A 437 -1.63 6.53 -22.82
N GLU A 438 -2.74 7.08 -22.31
CA GLU A 438 -2.96 8.52 -22.24
C GLU A 438 -1.96 9.21 -21.28
N GLY A 439 -1.44 8.46 -20.30
CA GLY A 439 -0.47 8.95 -19.33
C GLY A 439 0.99 8.89 -19.78
N ALA A 440 1.31 8.31 -20.95
CA ALA A 440 2.71 8.14 -21.38
C ALA A 440 3.51 9.45 -21.44
N THR A 441 2.83 10.58 -21.64
CA THR A 441 3.43 11.93 -21.67
C THR A 441 2.70 12.92 -20.75
N ASN A 442 1.98 12.43 -19.75
CA ASN A 442 1.26 13.27 -18.80
C ASN A 442 1.10 12.59 -17.42
N ALA A 443 1.93 13.00 -16.46
CA ALA A 443 1.94 12.42 -15.11
C ALA A 443 0.67 12.70 -14.30
N TRP A 444 -0.23 13.58 -14.77
CA TRP A 444 -1.50 13.88 -14.11
C TRP A 444 -2.65 12.95 -14.55
N VAL A 445 -2.43 12.12 -15.55
CA VAL A 445 -3.42 11.11 -15.98
C VAL A 445 -3.30 9.89 -15.07
N ASP A 446 -4.44 9.48 -14.53
CA ASP A 446 -4.56 8.20 -13.80
C ASP A 446 -3.50 8.09 -12.69
N PHE A 447 -3.37 9.16 -11.91
CA PHE A 447 -2.45 9.29 -10.76
C PHE A 447 -0.96 9.05 -11.11
N GLY A 448 -0.58 9.21 -12.37
CA GLY A 448 0.78 8.99 -12.83
C GLY A 448 1.07 7.53 -13.20
N ASN A 449 0.05 6.70 -13.45
CA ASN A 449 0.21 5.33 -13.94
C ASN A 449 1.08 5.26 -15.21
N GLY A 450 0.97 6.26 -16.10
CA GLY A 450 1.86 6.43 -17.26
C GLY A 450 3.37 6.55 -16.94
N TYR A 451 3.68 6.94 -15.70
CA TYR A 451 5.01 7.10 -15.12
C TYR A 451 5.29 6.05 -14.05
N PHE A 452 4.61 4.90 -14.11
CA PHE A 452 4.80 3.78 -13.19
C PHE A 452 4.42 4.04 -11.72
N ASN A 453 3.65 5.10 -11.45
CA ASN A 453 3.04 5.27 -10.14
C ASN A 453 1.91 4.25 -9.96
N ASP A 454 1.77 3.74 -8.75
CA ASP A 454 0.52 3.12 -8.26
C ASP A 454 0.08 1.85 -9.01
N HIS A 455 0.97 1.22 -9.79
CA HIS A 455 0.67 0.01 -10.54
C HIS A 455 0.09 -1.09 -9.66
N HIS A 456 0.68 -1.35 -8.50
CA HIS A 456 0.16 -2.34 -7.55
C HIS A 456 -1.24 -1.99 -6.99
N PHE A 457 -1.58 -0.71 -6.82
CA PHE A 457 -2.93 -0.30 -6.41
C PHE A 457 -3.93 -0.58 -7.53
N HIS A 458 -3.66 -0.07 -8.73
CA HIS A 458 -4.58 -0.16 -9.87
C HIS A 458 -4.74 -1.61 -10.34
N TYR A 459 -3.62 -2.31 -10.50
CA TYR A 459 -3.61 -3.66 -11.08
C TYR A 459 -4.08 -4.70 -10.08
N GLY A 460 -3.98 -4.43 -8.78
CA GLY A 460 -4.62 -5.23 -7.73
C GLY A 460 -6.11 -5.41 -7.97
N TYR A 461 -6.82 -4.31 -8.18
CA TYR A 461 -8.24 -4.33 -8.49
C TYR A 461 -8.55 -5.04 -9.81
N PHE A 462 -7.82 -4.72 -10.87
CA PHE A 462 -7.98 -5.35 -12.18
C PHE A 462 -7.84 -6.88 -12.10
N LEU A 463 -6.79 -7.37 -11.43
CA LEU A 463 -6.53 -8.80 -11.24
C LEU A 463 -7.57 -9.45 -10.34
N HIS A 464 -8.05 -8.77 -9.30
CA HIS A 464 -9.12 -9.26 -8.44
C HIS A 464 -10.40 -9.52 -9.25
N ILE A 465 -10.84 -8.54 -10.05
CA ILE A 465 -12.06 -8.65 -10.86
C ILE A 465 -11.93 -9.81 -11.86
N ALA A 466 -10.80 -9.87 -12.59
CA ALA A 466 -10.54 -10.93 -13.55
C ALA A 466 -10.50 -12.33 -12.92
N ALA A 467 -9.93 -12.44 -11.72
CA ALA A 467 -9.88 -13.69 -10.97
C ALA A 467 -11.28 -14.15 -10.54
N VAL A 468 -12.15 -13.23 -10.10
CA VAL A 468 -13.54 -13.55 -9.74
C VAL A 468 -14.34 -13.98 -10.97
N ILE A 469 -14.20 -13.30 -12.11
CA ILE A 469 -14.84 -13.75 -13.36
C ILE A 469 -14.37 -15.18 -13.71
N SER A 470 -13.06 -15.40 -13.69
CA SER A 470 -12.43 -16.67 -14.08
C SER A 470 -12.76 -17.82 -13.12
N LYS A 471 -13.02 -17.53 -11.84
CA LYS A 471 -13.48 -18.52 -10.86
C LYS A 471 -14.81 -19.15 -11.25
N TYR A 472 -15.68 -18.39 -11.91
CA TYR A 472 -17.04 -18.81 -12.28
C TYR A 472 -17.24 -18.98 -13.79
N ASP A 473 -16.24 -18.65 -14.61
CA ASP A 473 -16.25 -18.90 -16.05
C ASP A 473 -14.85 -19.29 -16.55
N SER A 474 -14.68 -20.60 -16.80
CA SER A 474 -13.44 -21.17 -17.33
C SER A 474 -13.19 -20.85 -18.80
N ASP A 475 -14.24 -20.58 -19.59
CA ASP A 475 -14.11 -20.27 -21.02
C ASP A 475 -13.58 -18.84 -21.20
N TRP A 476 -14.09 -17.90 -20.39
CA TRP A 476 -13.56 -16.54 -20.30
C TRP A 476 -12.09 -16.55 -19.88
N LEU A 477 -11.74 -17.37 -18.88
CA LEU A 477 -10.34 -17.55 -18.49
C LEU A 477 -9.51 -18.05 -19.68
N ALA A 478 -9.93 -19.11 -20.36
CA ALA A 478 -9.19 -19.67 -21.50
C ALA A 478 -8.96 -18.62 -22.61
N GLN A 479 -9.94 -17.75 -22.84
CA GLN A 479 -9.88 -16.70 -23.86
C GLN A 479 -8.97 -15.52 -23.48
N HIS A 480 -9.00 -15.08 -22.21
CA HIS A 480 -8.39 -13.81 -21.79
C HIS A 480 -7.16 -13.94 -20.88
N ARG A 481 -6.77 -15.18 -20.54
CA ARG A 481 -5.65 -15.47 -19.63
C ARG A 481 -4.37 -14.70 -19.96
N GLU A 482 -3.94 -14.71 -21.22
CA GLU A 482 -2.67 -14.09 -21.61
C GLU A 482 -2.70 -12.57 -21.40
N TYR A 483 -3.77 -11.92 -21.86
CA TYR A 483 -3.95 -10.46 -21.73
C TYR A 483 -3.89 -10.01 -20.27
N VAL A 484 -4.67 -10.67 -19.39
CA VAL A 484 -4.72 -10.32 -17.97
C VAL A 484 -3.38 -10.62 -17.28
N THR A 485 -2.68 -11.67 -17.70
CA THR A 485 -1.39 -12.07 -17.11
C THR A 485 -0.28 -11.03 -17.32
N PHE A 486 -0.36 -10.14 -18.32
CA PHE A 486 0.61 -9.04 -18.43
C PHE A 486 0.59 -8.09 -17.22
N PHE A 487 -0.59 -7.82 -16.66
CA PHE A 487 -0.71 -7.00 -15.45
C PHE A 487 -0.13 -7.70 -14.22
N ALA A 488 -0.32 -9.02 -14.11
CA ALA A 488 0.31 -9.80 -13.05
C ALA A 488 1.84 -9.82 -13.19
N ARG A 489 2.37 -9.98 -14.41
CA ARG A 489 3.81 -9.90 -14.68
C ARG A 489 4.40 -8.55 -14.29
N ASP A 490 3.65 -7.47 -14.46
CA ASP A 490 4.13 -6.13 -14.10
C ASP A 490 4.40 -5.97 -12.59
N ILE A 491 3.54 -6.51 -11.72
CA ILE A 491 3.63 -6.29 -10.28
C ILE A 491 4.18 -7.48 -9.47
N ILE A 492 4.12 -8.72 -9.99
CA ILE A 492 4.57 -9.93 -9.27
C ILE A 492 5.52 -10.84 -10.07
N ASN A 493 6.21 -10.35 -11.09
CA ASN A 493 7.23 -11.16 -11.76
C ASN A 493 8.34 -11.59 -10.78
N PRO A 494 8.64 -12.90 -10.64
CA PRO A 494 9.66 -13.39 -9.71
C PRO A 494 11.05 -13.57 -10.34
N SER A 495 11.21 -13.36 -11.66
CA SER A 495 12.41 -13.79 -12.41
C SER A 495 12.98 -12.70 -13.33
N LEU A 496 14.31 -12.67 -13.44
CA LEU A 496 15.02 -11.88 -14.47
C LEU A 496 14.88 -12.46 -15.88
N ASP A 497 14.36 -13.68 -16.02
CA ASP A 497 14.18 -14.32 -17.32
C ASP A 497 12.95 -13.79 -18.09
N ASP A 498 12.11 -12.96 -17.46
CA ASP A 498 11.06 -12.21 -18.18
C ASP A 498 11.71 -11.02 -18.92
N PRO A 499 11.69 -11.01 -20.27
CA PRO A 499 12.36 -9.95 -21.03
C PRO A 499 11.54 -8.65 -21.12
N PHE A 500 10.36 -8.58 -20.51
CA PHE A 500 9.44 -7.43 -20.62
C PHE A 500 9.12 -6.76 -19.27
N PHE A 501 9.22 -7.46 -18.14
CA PHE A 501 8.84 -6.92 -16.83
C PHE A 501 9.96 -7.09 -15.78
N PRO A 502 10.24 -6.07 -14.94
CA PRO A 502 11.23 -6.19 -13.87
C PRO A 502 10.73 -7.13 -12.77
N ILE A 503 11.62 -7.60 -11.89
CA ILE A 503 11.21 -8.37 -10.71
C ILE A 503 10.37 -7.48 -9.79
N THR A 504 9.15 -7.91 -9.48
CA THR A 504 8.23 -7.33 -8.47
C THR A 504 8.33 -5.80 -8.39
N ARG A 505 7.94 -5.10 -9.47
CA ARG A 505 8.26 -3.67 -9.72
C ARG A 505 8.20 -2.75 -8.50
N CYS A 506 7.11 -2.83 -7.74
CA CYS A 506 6.83 -1.90 -6.66
C CYS A 506 7.48 -2.29 -5.33
N LEU A 507 7.77 -3.58 -5.09
CA LEU A 507 8.26 -4.04 -3.79
C LEU A 507 9.76 -3.74 -3.63
N ASP A 508 10.10 -2.97 -2.60
CA ASP A 508 11.47 -2.86 -2.13
C ASP A 508 11.71 -3.90 -1.03
N TRP A 509 12.45 -4.95 -1.36
CA TRP A 509 12.68 -6.09 -0.49
C TRP A 509 13.46 -5.76 0.79
N PHE A 510 14.32 -4.73 0.76
CA PHE A 510 15.05 -4.29 1.96
C PHE A 510 14.23 -3.29 2.79
N ALA A 511 13.45 -2.42 2.16
CA ALA A 511 12.46 -1.60 2.88
C ALA A 511 11.33 -2.45 3.49
N GLY A 512 11.06 -3.62 2.91
CA GLY A 512 10.03 -4.55 3.35
C GLY A 512 8.61 -4.15 2.99
N HIS A 513 8.44 -3.17 2.10
CA HIS A 513 7.14 -2.72 1.60
C HIS A 513 7.29 -2.12 0.20
N SER A 514 6.14 -1.82 -0.41
CA SER A 514 6.10 -1.26 -1.76
C SER A 514 6.30 0.25 -1.76
N TRP A 515 6.87 0.76 -2.84
CA TRP A 515 6.85 2.19 -3.18
C TRP A 515 5.85 2.45 -4.30
N ALA A 516 4.88 3.32 -4.02
CA ALA A 516 3.87 3.79 -4.97
C ALA A 516 4.49 4.62 -6.09
N SER A 517 5.34 5.59 -5.71
CA SER A 517 6.03 6.47 -6.65
C SER A 517 6.90 5.71 -7.67
N GLY A 518 6.65 5.96 -8.96
CA GLY A 518 7.48 5.56 -10.08
C GLY A 518 8.43 6.68 -10.50
N ILE A 519 8.51 6.96 -11.80
CA ILE A 519 9.47 7.90 -12.40
C ILE A 519 8.96 9.34 -12.53
N ALA A 520 7.72 9.61 -12.11
CA ALA A 520 7.15 10.95 -12.14
C ALA A 520 8.06 11.96 -11.41
N ASN A 521 8.10 13.19 -11.91
CA ASN A 521 8.91 14.29 -11.36
C ASN A 521 10.40 13.93 -11.19
N GLY A 522 10.95 13.15 -12.13
CA GLY A 522 12.35 12.71 -12.13
C GLY A 522 12.68 11.65 -11.08
N ALA A 523 11.69 10.80 -10.80
CA ALA A 523 11.69 9.89 -9.66
C ALA A 523 12.09 10.64 -8.38
N GLY A 524 11.25 11.56 -7.93
CA GLY A 524 11.46 12.30 -6.66
C GLY A 524 11.52 11.39 -5.43
N SER A 525 11.33 11.95 -4.23
CA SER A 525 11.26 11.16 -2.99
C SER A 525 10.32 9.96 -3.16
N ARG A 526 10.74 8.78 -2.71
CA ARG A 526 9.83 7.63 -2.74
C ARG A 526 8.73 7.82 -1.72
N ASP A 527 7.52 7.40 -2.06
CA ASP A 527 6.36 7.46 -1.19
C ASP A 527 5.48 6.21 -1.28
N GLN A 528 4.74 5.97 -0.20
CA GLN A 528 3.69 4.99 -0.06
C GLN A 528 2.63 5.56 0.88
N GLU A 529 1.41 5.74 0.38
CA GLU A 529 0.27 6.25 1.16
C GLU A 529 -0.62 5.10 1.62
N SER A 530 -1.31 4.43 0.68
CA SER A 530 -2.30 3.40 0.99
C SER A 530 -1.69 1.99 1.11
N VAL A 531 -1.35 1.58 2.34
CA VAL A 531 -0.88 0.21 2.57
C VAL A 531 -2.00 -0.83 2.38
N GLY A 532 -3.26 -0.44 2.60
CA GLY A 532 -4.42 -1.29 2.35
C GLY A 532 -4.58 -1.64 0.86
N GLU A 533 -4.34 -0.68 -0.04
CA GLU A 533 -4.33 -0.92 -1.47
C GLU A 533 -3.10 -1.70 -1.94
N ALA A 534 -1.94 -1.51 -1.31
CA ALA A 534 -0.75 -2.33 -1.58
C ALA A 534 -1.00 -3.82 -1.26
N VAL A 535 -1.61 -4.08 -0.10
CA VAL A 535 -2.05 -5.42 0.33
C VAL A 535 -3.07 -5.98 -0.66
N ASN A 536 -4.04 -5.17 -1.10
CA ASN A 536 -4.98 -5.58 -2.14
C ASN A 536 -4.30 -5.85 -3.50
N GLY A 537 -3.23 -5.13 -3.83
CA GLY A 537 -2.36 -5.36 -4.98
C GLY A 537 -1.90 -6.81 -5.08
N TYR A 538 -1.23 -7.28 -4.03
CA TYR A 538 -0.73 -8.65 -3.96
C TYR A 538 -1.84 -9.67 -3.72
N TYR A 539 -2.94 -9.30 -3.07
CA TYR A 539 -4.11 -10.16 -2.92
C TYR A 539 -4.81 -10.43 -4.26
N GLY A 540 -5.07 -9.40 -5.07
CA GLY A 540 -5.64 -9.54 -6.41
C GLY A 540 -4.74 -10.39 -7.31
N ALA A 541 -3.42 -10.17 -7.25
CA ALA A 541 -2.44 -10.99 -7.95
C ALA A 541 -2.41 -12.45 -7.46
N MET A 542 -2.57 -12.69 -6.15
CA MET A 542 -2.68 -14.03 -5.57
C MET A 542 -3.94 -14.76 -6.06
N LEU A 543 -5.09 -14.08 -6.11
CA LEU A 543 -6.33 -14.66 -6.63
C LEU A 543 -6.20 -15.01 -8.11
N TRP A 544 -5.62 -14.10 -8.92
CA TRP A 544 -5.34 -14.38 -10.34
C TRP A 544 -4.40 -15.58 -10.50
N ALA A 545 -3.29 -15.59 -9.76
CA ALA A 545 -2.33 -16.68 -9.81
C ALA A 545 -2.96 -18.04 -9.43
N THR A 546 -3.91 -18.02 -8.49
CA THR A 546 -4.64 -19.23 -8.05
C THR A 546 -5.51 -19.84 -9.15
N VAL A 547 -6.13 -19.02 -10.01
CA VAL A 547 -7.01 -19.51 -11.09
C VAL A 547 -6.30 -19.66 -12.43
N ALA A 548 -5.24 -18.88 -12.66
CA ALA A 548 -4.66 -18.70 -13.99
C ALA A 548 -3.16 -19.03 -14.07
N LEU A 549 -2.42 -19.25 -12.97
CA LEU A 549 -0.97 -19.50 -13.01
C LEU A 549 -0.62 -20.83 -12.32
N SER A 550 0.61 -20.96 -11.83
CA SER A 550 1.07 -22.12 -11.07
C SER A 550 0.83 -21.94 -9.56
N PRO A 551 0.71 -23.05 -8.79
CA PRO A 551 0.72 -22.99 -7.33
C PRO A 551 1.95 -22.27 -6.76
N GLU A 552 3.10 -22.37 -7.41
CA GLU A 552 4.32 -21.68 -7.02
C GLU A 552 4.20 -20.16 -7.15
N HIS A 553 3.59 -19.66 -8.24
CA HIS A 553 3.33 -18.23 -8.42
C HIS A 553 2.27 -17.71 -7.44
N ALA A 554 1.23 -18.51 -7.14
CA ALA A 554 0.24 -18.16 -6.12
C ALA A 554 0.88 -18.08 -4.72
N ASN A 555 1.78 -19.00 -4.39
CA ASN A 555 2.55 -18.96 -3.15
C ASN A 555 3.52 -17.76 -3.10
N PHE A 556 4.16 -17.43 -4.22
CA PHE A 556 4.98 -16.22 -4.30
C PHE A 556 4.15 -14.96 -4.01
N ALA A 557 2.95 -14.83 -4.59
CA ALA A 557 2.04 -13.73 -4.27
C ALA A 557 1.60 -13.74 -2.79
N ARG A 558 1.40 -14.91 -2.16
CA ARG A 558 1.17 -15.03 -0.71
C ARG A 558 2.34 -14.48 0.12
N LEU A 559 3.57 -14.71 -0.33
CA LEU A 559 4.77 -14.16 0.33
C LEU A 559 4.83 -12.64 0.21
N LEU A 560 4.59 -12.08 -0.97
CA LEU A 560 4.53 -10.63 -1.19
C LEU A 560 3.46 -9.98 -0.31
N LEU A 561 2.26 -10.58 -0.27
CA LEU A 561 1.18 -10.17 0.61
C LEU A 561 1.60 -10.15 2.09
N ALA A 562 2.27 -11.19 2.57
CA ALA A 562 2.71 -11.27 3.96
C ALA A 562 3.80 -10.24 4.32
N ILE A 563 4.67 -9.91 3.37
CA ILE A 563 5.69 -8.85 3.53
C ILE A 563 5.00 -7.49 3.71
N GLU A 564 4.09 -7.13 2.81
CA GLU A 564 3.37 -5.86 2.86
C GLU A 564 2.52 -5.73 4.14
N GLN A 565 1.84 -6.81 4.54
CA GLN A 565 1.07 -6.86 5.80
C GLN A 565 1.93 -6.71 7.05
N GLN A 566 3.15 -7.24 7.04
CA GLN A 566 4.08 -7.03 8.15
C GLN A 566 4.47 -5.55 8.22
N ALA A 567 4.88 -4.96 7.11
CA ALA A 567 5.29 -3.57 7.09
C ALA A 567 4.16 -2.59 7.45
N ALA A 568 2.92 -2.87 7.07
CA ALA A 568 1.75 -2.12 7.54
C ALA A 568 1.73 -2.03 9.08
N LYS A 569 1.86 -3.18 9.74
CA LYS A 569 1.87 -3.27 11.21
C LYS A 569 3.10 -2.61 11.83
N THR A 570 4.26 -2.66 11.18
CA THR A 570 5.47 -2.04 11.72
C THR A 570 5.45 -0.51 11.56
N TYR A 571 5.11 0.01 10.37
CA TYR A 571 5.36 1.41 10.01
C TYR A 571 4.12 2.30 9.96
N TRP A 572 2.92 1.73 9.79
CA TRP A 572 1.66 2.49 9.77
C TRP A 572 0.88 2.36 11.06
N HIS A 573 0.93 1.21 11.73
CA HIS A 573 0.18 0.97 12.95
C HIS A 573 1.00 1.43 14.16
N LEU A 574 0.74 2.64 14.64
CA LEU A 574 1.52 3.21 15.73
C LEU A 574 1.05 2.65 17.06
N ASP A 575 2.01 2.16 17.86
CA ASP A 575 1.75 1.63 19.19
C ASP A 575 2.10 2.68 20.27
N PRO A 576 1.11 3.36 20.88
CA PRO A 576 1.36 4.35 21.92
C PRO A 576 2.04 3.75 23.16
N SER A 577 1.92 2.44 23.39
CA SER A 577 2.53 1.74 24.53
C SER A 577 4.01 1.37 24.31
N ALA A 578 4.49 1.38 23.06
CA ALA A 578 5.84 0.98 22.72
C ALA A 578 6.90 1.85 23.41
N GLY A 579 7.97 1.20 23.87
CA GLY A 579 9.09 1.88 24.54
C GLY A 579 9.93 2.71 23.55
N LYS A 580 10.53 3.80 24.03
CA LYS A 580 11.46 4.64 23.23
C LYS A 580 12.73 3.89 22.81
N ASP A 581 13.15 2.90 23.61
CA ASP A 581 14.35 2.09 23.38
C ASP A 581 14.01 0.70 22.83
N ASP A 582 12.75 0.46 22.46
CA ASP A 582 12.34 -0.80 21.86
C ASP A 582 12.97 -0.93 20.47
N ALA A 583 13.75 -2.00 20.30
CA ALA A 583 14.42 -2.29 19.04
C ALA A 583 13.45 -2.65 17.90
N MET A 584 12.19 -2.96 18.18
CA MET A 584 11.17 -3.22 17.16
C MET A 584 10.28 -2.00 16.87
N ASN A 585 10.43 -0.91 17.63
CA ASN A 585 9.67 0.31 17.40
C ASN A 585 10.38 1.25 16.40
N PRO A 586 9.77 1.60 15.25
CA PRO A 586 10.36 2.56 14.33
C PRO A 586 10.33 4.01 14.83
N TYR A 587 9.42 4.34 15.75
CA TYR A 587 9.13 5.71 16.17
C TYR A 587 9.28 5.89 17.69
N PRO A 588 10.49 6.15 18.21
CA PRO A 588 10.73 6.45 19.62
C PRO A 588 9.99 7.69 20.15
N GLU A 589 9.54 8.59 19.27
CA GLU A 589 8.78 9.80 19.60
C GLU A 589 7.37 9.45 20.13
N ALA A 590 7.13 9.60 21.43
CA ALA A 590 5.85 9.23 22.06
C ALA A 590 4.65 9.97 21.48
N GLU A 591 4.77 11.30 21.32
CA GLU A 591 3.72 12.15 20.75
C GLU A 591 3.36 11.78 19.30
N PHE A 592 4.31 11.23 18.53
CA PHE A 592 4.01 10.71 17.20
C PHE A 592 3.17 9.44 17.29
N ARG A 593 3.49 8.54 18.23
CA ARG A 593 2.74 7.28 18.40
C ARG A 593 1.32 7.52 18.91
N ASP A 594 1.06 8.61 19.63
CA ASP A 594 -0.28 9.03 20.04
C ASP A 594 -1.20 9.43 18.86
N LEU A 595 -0.65 9.54 17.64
CA LEU A 595 -1.45 9.70 16.41
C LEU A 595 -2.08 8.39 15.94
N ILE A 596 -1.69 7.24 16.50
CA ILE A 596 -2.21 5.87 16.28
C ILE A 596 -2.00 5.29 14.87
N THR A 597 -2.02 6.13 13.84
CA THR A 597 -1.82 5.73 12.45
C THR A 597 -1.22 6.85 11.63
N VAL A 598 -0.49 6.50 10.57
CA VAL A 598 0.06 7.46 9.60
C VAL A 598 -0.72 7.38 8.29
N GLY A 599 -0.69 8.47 7.53
CA GLY A 599 -1.22 8.52 6.16
C GLY A 599 -0.12 8.22 5.14
N ASN A 600 1.00 8.94 5.25
CA ASN A 600 2.10 8.84 4.30
C ASN A 600 3.40 8.36 4.95
N VAL A 601 4.07 7.43 4.27
CA VAL A 601 5.48 7.07 4.52
C VAL A 601 6.26 7.42 3.26
N MET A 602 7.17 8.38 3.39
CA MET A 602 8.12 8.76 2.36
C MET A 602 9.53 8.37 2.78
N ASP A 603 10.48 8.56 1.89
CA ASP A 603 11.91 8.34 2.14
C ASP A 603 12.51 9.18 3.28
N TRP A 604 12.04 10.42 3.45
CA TRP A 604 12.59 11.40 4.42
C TRP A 604 11.54 11.93 5.43
N GLN A 605 10.26 11.62 5.24
CA GLN A 605 9.16 12.05 6.10
C GLN A 605 8.12 10.93 6.26
N THR A 606 7.57 10.79 7.46
CA THR A 606 6.34 10.02 7.70
C THR A 606 5.39 10.85 8.52
N GLY A 607 4.08 10.78 8.26
CA GLY A 607 3.12 11.56 9.03
C GLY A 607 1.65 11.18 8.88
N ALA A 608 0.86 11.66 9.84
CA ALA A 608 -0.60 11.55 9.86
C ALA A 608 -1.24 12.66 9.00
N TRP A 609 -1.08 12.55 7.69
CA TRP A 609 -1.67 13.43 6.68
C TRP A 609 -1.77 12.70 5.34
N LEU A 610 -2.63 13.21 4.46
CA LEU A 610 -2.90 12.72 3.11
C LEU A 610 -2.60 13.79 2.08
N PHE A 611 -2.43 13.42 0.81
CA PHE A 611 -2.19 14.40 -0.26
C PHE A 611 -3.35 15.40 -0.44
N TRP A 612 -4.53 15.13 0.12
CA TRP A 612 -5.72 15.98 0.03
C TRP A 612 -6.25 16.49 1.38
N GLY A 613 -5.68 16.10 2.53
CA GLY A 613 -6.25 16.49 3.82
C GLY A 613 -5.62 15.82 5.04
N ALA A 614 -6.23 16.06 6.20
CA ALA A 614 -5.76 15.53 7.49
C ALA A 614 -6.91 15.10 8.42
N GLU A 615 -8.06 14.71 7.85
CA GLU A 615 -9.16 14.12 8.63
C GLU A 615 -8.71 12.76 9.17
N LYS A 616 -8.88 12.53 10.48
CA LYS A 616 -8.41 11.32 11.15
C LYS A 616 -9.06 10.06 10.58
N VAL A 617 -10.36 10.14 10.26
CA VAL A 617 -11.14 9.04 9.68
C VAL A 617 -10.59 8.66 8.31
N GLN A 618 -10.17 9.64 7.49
CA GLN A 618 -9.59 9.37 6.17
C GLN A 618 -8.16 8.82 6.31
N ILE A 619 -7.35 9.39 7.20
CA ILE A 619 -5.98 8.91 7.47
C ILE A 619 -5.99 7.45 7.93
N ALA A 620 -6.94 7.07 8.78
CA ALA A 620 -7.08 5.67 9.20
C ALA A 620 -7.66 4.78 8.10
N ALA A 621 -8.72 5.24 7.43
CA ALA A 621 -9.44 4.42 6.45
C ALA A 621 -8.59 4.09 5.21
N ILE A 622 -7.70 4.99 4.76
CA ILE A 622 -6.82 4.72 3.62
C ILE A 622 -5.85 3.54 3.85
N GLN A 623 -5.55 3.22 5.12
CA GLN A 623 -4.71 2.07 5.49
C GLN A 623 -5.48 0.76 5.62
N ILE A 624 -6.81 0.83 5.58
CA ILE A 624 -7.72 -0.28 5.83
C ILE A 624 -8.43 -0.69 4.53
N LEU A 625 -8.79 0.27 3.68
CA LEU A 625 -9.46 0.01 2.41
C LEU A 625 -8.50 -0.63 1.38
N PRO A 626 -9.02 -1.44 0.45
CA PRO A 626 -10.39 -1.93 0.37
C PRO A 626 -10.66 -3.01 1.42
N VAL A 627 -11.91 -3.12 1.91
CA VAL A 627 -12.30 -4.13 2.91
C VAL A 627 -12.31 -5.53 2.28
N THR A 628 -11.24 -6.30 2.51
CA THR A 628 -11.10 -7.67 1.98
C THR A 628 -10.74 -8.67 3.10
N PRO A 629 -11.03 -9.98 2.92
CA PRO A 629 -10.78 -10.99 3.94
C PRO A 629 -9.34 -11.04 4.47
N VAL A 630 -8.35 -10.79 3.60
CA VAL A 630 -6.94 -10.89 3.98
C VAL A 630 -6.50 -9.79 4.95
N ASN A 631 -7.21 -8.66 5.01
CA ASN A 631 -6.88 -7.55 5.89
C ASN A 631 -7.04 -7.89 7.37
N GLU A 632 -7.82 -8.93 7.70
CA GLU A 632 -7.98 -9.44 9.07
C GLU A 632 -6.65 -9.61 9.80
N VAL A 633 -5.60 -10.01 9.08
CA VAL A 633 -4.25 -10.27 9.62
C VAL A 633 -3.55 -8.99 10.10
N MET A 634 -4.00 -7.82 9.63
CA MET A 634 -3.47 -6.51 10.03
C MET A 634 -4.22 -5.90 11.22
N TYR A 635 -5.46 -6.33 11.47
CA TYR A 635 -6.36 -5.71 12.43
C TYR A 635 -6.16 -6.23 13.86
N ASP A 636 -4.98 -5.99 14.43
CA ASP A 636 -4.73 -6.27 15.84
C ASP A 636 -5.77 -5.59 16.74
N THR A 637 -6.25 -6.30 17.76
CA THR A 637 -7.34 -5.87 18.67
C THR A 637 -7.03 -4.53 19.34
N GLU A 638 -5.78 -4.34 19.77
CA GLU A 638 -5.36 -3.10 20.43
C GLU A 638 -5.32 -1.95 19.43
N TRP A 639 -4.68 -2.18 18.27
CA TRP A 639 -4.59 -1.15 17.23
C TRP A 639 -5.97 -0.67 16.74
N VAL A 640 -6.89 -1.60 16.40
CA VAL A 640 -8.22 -1.18 15.90
C VAL A 640 -9.07 -0.50 16.98
N SER A 641 -8.89 -0.85 18.26
CA SER A 641 -9.55 -0.17 19.38
C SER A 641 -9.02 1.25 19.57
N ASN A 642 -7.71 1.43 19.40
CA ASN A 642 -7.07 2.73 19.43
C ASN A 642 -7.50 3.59 18.23
N VAL A 643 -7.58 3.03 17.02
CA VAL A 643 -8.07 3.73 15.82
C VAL A 643 -9.51 4.19 16.00
N PHE A 644 -10.39 3.31 16.48
CA PHE A 644 -11.79 3.65 16.73
C PHE A 644 -11.92 4.81 17.74
N SER A 645 -11.13 4.78 18.81
CA SER A 645 -11.10 5.85 19.81
C SER A 645 -10.50 7.15 19.27
N TYR A 646 -9.42 7.06 18.51
CA TYR A 646 -8.72 8.19 17.89
C TYR A 646 -9.62 8.95 16.89
N THR A 647 -10.44 8.22 16.14
CA THR A 647 -11.35 8.74 15.11
C THR A 647 -12.74 9.11 15.64
N MET A 648 -13.07 8.76 16.89
CA MET A 648 -14.41 8.92 17.47
C MET A 648 -15.05 10.31 17.30
N PRO A 649 -14.34 11.45 17.45
CA PRO A 649 -14.94 12.77 17.23
C PRO A 649 -15.49 12.96 15.81
N GLU A 650 -14.85 12.36 14.80
CA GLU A 650 -15.27 12.42 13.41
C GLU A 650 -16.33 11.35 13.09
N LEU A 651 -16.21 10.16 13.68
CA LEU A 651 -17.22 9.09 13.57
C LEU A 651 -18.60 9.54 14.07
N ALA A 652 -18.64 10.27 15.20
CA ALA A 652 -19.87 10.76 15.80
C ALA A 652 -20.47 11.99 15.08
N ASN A 653 -19.74 12.61 14.14
CA ASN A 653 -20.18 13.80 13.43
C ASN A 653 -20.75 13.45 12.05
N ALA A 654 -22.01 13.83 11.81
CA ALA A 654 -22.73 13.56 10.57
C ALA A 654 -22.17 14.30 9.33
N SER A 655 -21.29 15.30 9.49
CA SER A 655 -20.66 15.98 8.35
C SER A 655 -19.59 15.15 7.65
N TYR A 656 -19.03 14.15 8.33
CA TYR A 656 -18.03 13.24 7.75
C TYR A 656 -18.73 12.10 7.02
N ALA A 657 -18.24 11.76 5.83
CA ALA A 657 -18.88 10.81 4.95
C ALA A 657 -18.93 9.39 5.53
N ASP A 658 -20.10 8.76 5.41
CA ASP A 658 -20.35 7.38 5.85
C ASP A 658 -19.44 6.36 5.13
N SER A 659 -19.03 6.66 3.90
CA SER A 659 -18.11 5.82 3.13
C SER A 659 -16.80 5.57 3.87
N TRP A 660 -16.19 6.58 4.48
CA TRP A 660 -14.98 6.45 5.29
C TRP A 660 -15.26 5.78 6.64
N LYS A 661 -16.39 6.09 7.28
CA LYS A 661 -16.78 5.48 8.57
C LYS A 661 -16.97 3.98 8.45
N SER A 662 -17.54 3.51 7.34
CA SER A 662 -17.76 2.08 7.07
C SER A 662 -16.47 1.28 7.19
N VAL A 663 -15.38 1.80 6.63
CA VAL A 663 -14.07 1.16 6.65
C VAL A 663 -13.54 1.03 8.09
N ILE A 664 -13.73 2.06 8.92
CA ILE A 664 -13.32 2.01 10.34
C ILE A 664 -14.13 0.97 11.12
N TYR A 665 -15.45 0.91 10.90
CA TYR A 665 -16.31 -0.07 11.57
C TYR A 665 -15.96 -1.50 11.17
N ALA A 666 -15.66 -1.75 9.89
CA ALA A 666 -15.16 -3.03 9.43
C ALA A 666 -13.87 -3.44 10.16
N ALA A 667 -12.86 -2.57 10.27
CA ALA A 667 -11.65 -2.90 11.02
C ALA A 667 -11.93 -3.12 12.52
N TYR A 668 -12.69 -2.23 13.15
CA TYR A 668 -13.03 -2.30 14.57
C TYR A 668 -13.78 -3.58 14.96
N SER A 669 -14.55 -4.15 14.02
CA SER A 669 -15.25 -5.41 14.24
C SER A 669 -14.33 -6.59 14.59
N ASN A 670 -13.03 -6.51 14.30
CA ASN A 670 -12.08 -7.54 14.72
C ASN A 670 -11.88 -7.58 16.25
N ALA A 671 -12.07 -6.44 16.93
CA ALA A 671 -12.05 -6.33 18.39
C ALA A 671 -13.46 -6.44 18.99
N ASN A 672 -14.43 -5.72 18.43
CA ASN A 672 -15.78 -5.57 18.99
C ASN A 672 -16.85 -5.70 17.90
N PRO A 673 -17.14 -6.93 17.42
CA PRO A 673 -18.03 -7.13 16.27
C PRO A 673 -19.47 -6.70 16.52
N GLN A 674 -20.00 -6.86 17.75
CA GLN A 674 -21.36 -6.44 18.09
C GLN A 674 -21.52 -4.91 18.02
N GLU A 675 -20.55 -4.19 18.58
CA GLU A 675 -20.57 -2.73 18.58
C GLU A 675 -20.39 -2.20 17.15
N ALA A 676 -19.43 -2.73 16.41
CA ALA A 676 -19.23 -2.38 15.01
C ALA A 676 -20.49 -2.62 14.16
N ALA A 677 -21.20 -3.73 14.36
CA ALA A 677 -22.47 -4.01 13.68
C ALA A 677 -23.55 -2.96 14.02
N ALA A 678 -23.65 -2.56 15.28
CA ALA A 678 -24.59 -1.52 15.72
C ALA A 678 -24.28 -0.15 15.10
N TRP A 679 -23.01 0.24 15.00
CA TRP A 679 -22.59 1.47 14.31
C TRP A 679 -22.84 1.39 12.81
N SER A 680 -22.45 0.27 12.18
CA SER A 680 -22.65 0.02 10.74
C SER A 680 -24.12 0.09 10.33
N ALA A 681 -25.06 -0.27 11.22
CA ALA A 681 -26.51 -0.18 10.98
C ALA A 681 -27.06 1.25 10.88
N ASN A 682 -26.25 2.28 11.16
CA ASN A 682 -26.61 3.69 11.00
C ASN A 682 -26.07 4.32 9.71
N LEU A 683 -25.25 3.60 8.94
CA LEU A 683 -24.69 4.08 7.68
C LEU A 683 -25.76 4.14 6.59
N SER A 684 -25.63 5.12 5.71
CA SER A 684 -26.49 5.31 4.54
C SER A 684 -25.74 5.24 3.20
N ASP A 685 -24.41 5.30 3.25
CA ASP A 685 -23.50 5.24 2.11
C ASP A 685 -22.24 4.43 2.45
N TRP A 686 -21.72 3.69 1.47
CA TRP A 686 -20.50 2.87 1.56
C TRP A 686 -19.45 3.29 0.53
N GLY A 687 -19.69 4.37 -0.22
CA GLY A 687 -18.83 4.82 -1.31
C GLY A 687 -18.83 3.87 -2.50
N SER A 688 -17.89 4.08 -3.42
CA SER A 688 -17.73 3.24 -4.61
C SER A 688 -16.92 1.97 -4.35
N GLY A 689 -15.97 2.02 -3.41
CA GLY A 689 -15.03 0.93 -3.09
C GLY A 689 -15.51 -0.10 -2.07
N ASN A 690 -16.72 0.04 -1.52
CA ASN A 690 -17.33 -0.92 -0.60
C ASN A 690 -18.83 -1.09 -0.90
N THR A 691 -19.46 -2.08 -0.28
CA THR A 691 -20.90 -2.37 -0.40
C THR A 691 -21.47 -2.69 0.97
N TYR A 692 -22.77 -2.47 1.17
CA TYR A 692 -23.42 -2.88 2.43
C TYR A 692 -23.25 -4.38 2.68
N THR A 693 -23.39 -5.18 1.63
CA THR A 693 -23.25 -6.63 1.74
C THR A 693 -21.84 -7.03 2.16
N ASN A 694 -20.80 -6.45 1.55
CA ASN A 694 -19.42 -6.76 1.90
C ASN A 694 -19.06 -6.28 3.32
N GLU A 695 -19.51 -5.08 3.69
CA GLU A 695 -19.37 -4.51 5.04
C GLU A 695 -19.93 -5.46 6.10
N LEU A 696 -21.22 -5.80 6.00
CA LEU A 696 -21.87 -6.63 7.01
C LEU A 696 -21.36 -8.08 6.97
N TYR A 697 -21.04 -8.61 5.79
CA TYR A 697 -20.40 -9.91 5.67
C TYR A 697 -19.05 -9.93 6.40
N PHE A 698 -18.22 -8.90 6.23
CA PHE A 698 -16.94 -8.80 6.91
C PHE A 698 -17.12 -8.79 8.43
N ILE A 699 -17.98 -7.92 8.95
CA ILE A 699 -18.29 -7.81 10.39
C ILE A 699 -18.82 -9.15 10.94
N SER A 700 -19.73 -9.80 10.21
CA SER A 700 -20.37 -11.06 10.64
C SER A 700 -19.45 -12.27 10.67
N THR A 701 -18.24 -12.16 10.11
CA THR A 701 -17.25 -13.25 10.01
C THR A 701 -16.02 -13.01 10.87
N ARG A 702 -16.03 -12.01 11.76
CA ARG A 702 -14.94 -11.73 12.70
C ARG A 702 -14.90 -12.74 13.86
N PRO A 703 -13.78 -12.84 14.60
CA PRO A 703 -13.75 -13.60 15.84
C PRO A 703 -14.84 -13.12 16.83
N ASN A 704 -15.62 -14.05 17.36
CA ASN A 704 -16.71 -13.76 18.31
C ASN A 704 -16.57 -14.63 19.58
N PRO A 705 -15.56 -14.37 20.43
CA PRO A 705 -15.23 -15.25 21.56
C PRO A 705 -16.32 -15.29 22.65
N ASN A 706 -17.15 -14.26 22.76
CA ASN A 706 -18.24 -14.20 23.75
C ASN A 706 -19.52 -14.93 23.30
N GLY A 707 -19.59 -15.36 22.03
CA GLY A 707 -20.73 -16.08 21.45
C GLY A 707 -22.04 -15.29 21.39
N GLN A 708 -22.04 -13.99 21.67
CA GLN A 708 -23.24 -13.16 21.58
C GLN A 708 -23.58 -12.87 20.11
N PRO A 709 -24.86 -12.83 19.73
CA PRO A 709 -25.27 -12.46 18.38
C PRO A 709 -24.57 -11.20 17.88
N ILE A 710 -23.78 -11.29 16.78
CA ILE A 710 -23.05 -10.13 16.24
C ILE A 710 -24.03 -9.02 15.83
N CYS A 711 -25.08 -9.36 15.09
CA CYS A 711 -26.05 -8.38 14.63
C CYS A 711 -27.17 -8.15 15.65
N GLY A 712 -27.37 -9.04 16.62
CA GLY A 712 -28.48 -8.93 17.58
C GLY A 712 -29.82 -8.64 16.89
N SER A 713 -30.53 -7.62 17.39
CA SER A 713 -31.73 -7.06 16.74
C SER A 713 -31.38 -5.74 16.05
N LEU A 714 -30.69 -5.79 14.90
CA LEU A 714 -30.41 -4.58 14.13
C LEU A 714 -31.71 -3.84 13.81
N PRO A 715 -31.75 -2.50 13.94
CA PRO A 715 -32.94 -1.73 13.64
C PRO A 715 -33.43 -1.92 12.19
N GLN A 716 -34.73 -2.12 12.01
CA GLN A 716 -35.36 -2.30 10.69
C GLN A 716 -36.46 -1.26 10.48
N ASN A 717 -36.67 -0.83 9.22
CA ASN A 717 -37.86 -0.07 8.86
C ASN A 717 -39.10 -1.00 8.90
N PRO A 718 -40.32 -0.45 9.10
CA PRO A 718 -41.54 -1.18 8.78
C PRO A 718 -41.67 -1.35 7.25
N TYR A 719 -41.78 -2.59 6.76
CA TYR A 719 -41.89 -2.93 5.33
C TYR A 719 -43.27 -3.52 4.97
N GLY A 720 -43.82 -3.09 3.83
CA GLY A 720 -45.15 -3.45 3.37
C GLY A 720 -46.01 -2.22 3.04
N ASP A 721 -47.30 -2.44 2.83
CA ASP A 721 -48.25 -1.38 2.51
C ASP A 721 -48.89 -0.80 3.77
N TYR A 722 -48.83 0.52 3.93
CA TYR A 722 -49.25 1.23 5.12
C TYR A 722 -50.07 2.48 4.81
N LYS A 723 -51.03 2.76 5.69
CA LYS A 723 -51.55 4.11 5.93
C LYS A 723 -50.73 4.71 7.08
N ILE A 724 -50.22 5.92 6.88
CA ILE A 724 -49.39 6.60 7.89
C ILE A 724 -50.27 7.59 8.65
N GLN A 725 -50.18 7.58 9.98
CA GLN A 725 -50.90 8.49 10.86
C GLN A 725 -49.93 9.22 11.79
N ALA A 726 -49.97 10.55 11.84
CA ALA A 726 -49.21 11.33 12.81
C ALA A 726 -49.76 11.12 14.23
N THR A 727 -48.95 11.35 15.26
CA THR A 727 -49.38 11.27 16.68
C THR A 727 -50.52 12.22 17.03
N SER A 728 -50.74 13.28 16.24
CA SER A 728 -51.92 14.16 16.31
C SER A 728 -53.24 13.47 15.96
N GLY A 729 -53.20 12.23 15.45
CA GLY A 729 -54.37 11.46 14.98
C GLY A 729 -54.70 11.68 13.50
N LYS A 730 -54.02 12.59 12.82
CA LYS A 730 -54.23 12.90 11.40
C LYS A 730 -53.52 11.89 10.49
N TYR A 731 -54.22 11.40 9.47
CA TYR A 731 -53.68 10.55 8.42
C TYR A 731 -52.95 11.37 7.34
N ILE A 732 -51.86 10.82 6.83
CA ILE A 732 -51.09 11.40 5.74
C ILE A 732 -51.87 11.22 4.43
N VAL A 733 -52.05 12.32 3.70
CA VAL A 733 -52.68 12.36 2.38
C VAL A 733 -51.76 13.05 1.39
N SER A 734 -51.83 12.60 0.14
CA SER A 734 -51.15 13.23 -0.99
C SER A 734 -52.11 14.18 -1.72
N ALA A 735 -51.66 15.38 -2.04
CA ALA A 735 -52.38 16.28 -2.93
C ALA A 735 -52.51 15.69 -4.34
N ALA A 736 -53.61 16.00 -5.04
CA ALA A 736 -53.92 15.47 -6.38
C ALA A 736 -52.93 15.94 -7.47
N ASN A 737 -52.36 17.15 -7.33
CA ASN A 737 -51.44 17.76 -8.29
C ASN A 737 -50.11 18.09 -7.59
N GLY A 738 -49.08 17.27 -7.82
CA GLY A 738 -47.72 17.50 -7.29
C GLY A 738 -47.32 16.60 -6.12
N GLY A 739 -48.19 15.69 -5.68
CA GLY A 739 -47.81 14.64 -4.73
C GLY A 739 -47.46 15.11 -3.32
N GLN A 740 -47.66 16.40 -2.99
CA GLN A 740 -47.30 17.00 -1.71
C GLN A 740 -48.02 16.30 -0.56
N LEU A 741 -47.26 15.96 0.49
CA LEU A 741 -47.77 15.19 1.62
C LEU A 741 -48.16 16.11 2.78
N SER A 742 -49.34 15.87 3.33
CA SER A 742 -49.83 16.56 4.53
C SER A 742 -50.54 15.61 5.49
N ALA A 743 -50.41 15.84 6.79
CA ALA A 743 -51.18 15.21 7.85
C ALA A 743 -52.51 15.97 8.06
N SER A 744 -53.48 15.79 7.17
CA SER A 744 -54.72 16.61 7.17
C SER A 744 -56.01 15.83 7.38
N SER A 745 -56.05 14.52 7.10
CA SER A 745 -57.30 13.74 7.22
C SER A 745 -57.57 13.18 8.62
N ASN A 746 -58.84 13.19 9.05
CA ASN A 746 -59.30 12.50 10.26
C ASN A 746 -59.74 11.04 10.03
N SER A 747 -59.79 10.58 8.77
CA SER A 747 -60.37 9.30 8.40
C SER A 747 -59.38 8.42 7.64
N SER A 748 -59.26 7.17 8.09
CA SER A 748 -58.43 6.15 7.44
C SER A 748 -58.87 5.82 6.02
N ASN A 749 -60.13 6.08 5.65
CA ASN A 749 -60.65 5.81 4.29
C ASN A 749 -60.11 6.77 3.24
N SER A 750 -59.77 7.99 3.66
CA SER A 750 -59.19 9.03 2.79
C SER A 750 -57.66 9.11 2.88
N ALA A 751 -57.03 8.23 3.66
CA ALA A 751 -55.58 8.19 3.82
C ALA A 751 -54.89 7.68 2.55
N SER A 752 -53.75 8.28 2.21
CA SER A 752 -52.86 7.73 1.20
C SER A 752 -52.26 6.40 1.67
N VAL A 753 -52.09 5.48 0.73
CA VAL A 753 -51.41 4.20 0.97
C VAL A 753 -50.00 4.28 0.41
N PHE A 754 -49.02 3.95 1.23
CA PHE A 754 -47.60 3.96 0.89
C PHE A 754 -47.04 2.55 0.98
N SER A 755 -46.31 2.13 -0.05
CA SER A 755 -45.53 0.91 -0.04
C SER A 755 -44.13 1.22 0.48
N SER A 756 -43.77 0.62 1.61
CA SER A 756 -42.44 0.72 2.21
C SER A 756 -41.60 -0.48 1.80
N ALA A 757 -40.47 -0.24 1.15
CA ALA A 757 -39.60 -1.29 0.61
C ALA A 757 -38.17 -1.22 1.17
N TYR A 758 -37.50 -2.38 1.23
CA TYR A 758 -36.16 -2.53 1.78
C TYR A 758 -35.10 -1.82 0.94
N VAL A 759 -34.23 -1.10 1.65
CA VAL A 759 -32.94 -0.57 1.19
C VAL A 759 -31.95 -0.85 2.33
N PRO A 760 -30.67 -1.13 2.06
CA PRO A 760 -29.64 -1.23 3.11
C PRO A 760 -29.77 -0.15 4.19
N ASN A 761 -29.91 -0.58 5.45
CA ASN A 761 -30.13 0.24 6.65
C ASN A 761 -31.33 1.22 6.62
N ALA A 762 -32.14 1.23 5.57
CA ALA A 762 -33.17 2.22 5.33
C ALA A 762 -34.39 1.60 4.63
N GLY A 763 -35.18 2.44 3.99
CA GLY A 763 -36.24 2.03 3.10
C GLY A 763 -36.74 3.18 2.25
N THR A 764 -37.52 2.86 1.23
CA THR A 764 -38.22 3.85 0.40
C THR A 764 -39.68 3.89 0.78
N LEU A 765 -40.35 5.01 0.57
CA LEU A 765 -41.81 5.10 0.60
C LEU A 765 -42.32 5.42 -0.80
N GLN A 766 -43.14 4.56 -1.39
CA GLN A 766 -43.79 4.80 -2.68
C GLN A 766 -45.29 4.97 -2.52
N LEU A 767 -45.84 6.09 -3.01
CA LEU A 767 -47.28 6.28 -3.02
C LEU A 767 -47.92 5.31 -4.04
N THR A 768 -48.84 4.46 -3.57
CA THR A 768 -49.34 3.35 -4.39
C THR A 768 -50.27 3.80 -5.53
N SER A 769 -50.91 4.96 -5.39
CA SER A 769 -51.88 5.49 -6.36
C SER A 769 -51.23 6.08 -7.61
N ASN A 770 -50.04 6.68 -7.51
CA ASN A 770 -49.33 7.26 -8.63
C ASN A 770 -47.99 6.58 -8.96
N LYS A 771 -47.57 5.59 -8.15
CA LYS A 771 -46.29 4.86 -8.28
C LYS A 771 -45.05 5.76 -8.20
N GLN A 772 -45.16 6.90 -7.52
CA GLN A 772 -44.04 7.81 -7.30
C GLN A 772 -43.50 7.65 -5.88
N TYR A 773 -42.18 7.68 -5.75
CA TYR A 773 -41.46 7.68 -4.49
C TYR A 773 -41.58 9.05 -3.80
N VAL A 774 -41.71 9.00 -2.47
CA VAL A 774 -41.69 10.15 -1.59
C VAL A 774 -40.29 10.73 -1.61
N THR A 775 -40.18 11.99 -1.97
CA THR A 775 -38.95 12.76 -2.09
C THR A 775 -38.84 13.74 -0.94
N ALA A 776 -37.71 13.72 -0.24
CA ALA A 776 -37.33 14.69 0.75
C ALA A 776 -36.17 15.55 0.22
N ASP A 777 -36.43 16.84 0.04
CA ASP A 777 -35.48 17.77 -0.52
C ASP A 777 -34.27 18.02 0.41
N GLN A 778 -33.10 18.29 -0.18
CA GLN A 778 -31.84 18.52 0.54
C GLN A 778 -31.86 19.74 1.47
N SER A 779 -32.54 20.83 1.09
CA SER A 779 -32.55 22.05 1.90
C SER A 779 -33.41 21.88 3.16
N GLY A 780 -34.40 20.97 3.11
CA GLY A 780 -35.43 20.82 4.14
C GLY A 780 -36.43 21.99 4.16
N THR A 781 -36.49 22.83 3.12
CA THR A 781 -37.44 23.96 3.07
C THR A 781 -38.75 23.61 2.37
N TYR A 782 -38.76 22.56 1.55
CA TYR A 782 -39.92 22.13 0.79
C TYR A 782 -40.63 20.98 1.49
N SER A 783 -41.95 20.92 1.32
CA SER A 783 -42.71 19.78 1.80
C SER A 783 -42.35 18.52 1.01
N LEU A 784 -42.35 17.38 1.71
CA LEU A 784 -42.19 16.07 1.10
C LEU A 784 -43.28 15.84 0.05
N SER A 785 -42.92 15.21 -1.06
CA SER A 785 -43.84 14.94 -2.15
C SER A 785 -43.58 13.59 -2.80
N ALA A 786 -44.62 12.84 -3.15
CA ALA A 786 -44.50 11.62 -3.95
C ALA A 786 -44.37 11.99 -5.43
N ALA A 787 -43.15 12.26 -5.90
CA ALA A 787 -42.91 12.95 -7.17
C ALA A 787 -41.83 12.33 -8.09
N ARG A 788 -41.15 11.25 -7.67
CA ARG A 788 -40.06 10.62 -8.45
C ARG A 788 -40.38 9.19 -8.86
N ALA A 789 -40.04 8.82 -10.08
CA ALA A 789 -40.26 7.46 -10.60
C ALA A 789 -39.17 6.47 -10.16
N ILE A 790 -38.00 6.98 -9.79
CA ILE A 790 -36.83 6.20 -9.36
C ILE A 790 -36.44 6.71 -7.98
N ALA A 791 -36.09 5.80 -7.07
CA ALA A 791 -35.60 6.15 -5.75
C ALA A 791 -34.08 6.29 -5.76
N ASP A 792 -33.59 7.42 -5.25
CA ASP A 792 -32.17 7.64 -4.97
C ASP A 792 -32.01 8.20 -3.54
N ALA A 793 -30.92 8.92 -3.25
CA ALA A 793 -30.63 9.48 -1.93
C ALA A 793 -31.79 10.29 -1.32
N TRP A 794 -32.59 10.98 -2.14
CA TRP A 794 -33.70 11.83 -1.66
C TRP A 794 -34.98 11.05 -1.34
N GLU A 795 -35.07 9.80 -1.80
CA GLU A 795 -36.23 8.93 -1.60
C GLU A 795 -36.02 7.87 -0.53
N ARG A 796 -34.86 7.91 0.16
CA ARG A 796 -34.49 6.99 1.23
C ARG A 796 -34.78 7.60 2.60
N PHE A 797 -35.37 6.78 3.46
CA PHE A 797 -35.74 7.15 4.82
C PHE A 797 -35.33 6.08 5.82
N THR A 798 -34.78 6.53 6.94
CA THR A 798 -34.54 5.68 8.11
C THR A 798 -35.72 5.85 9.06
N ILE A 799 -36.47 4.77 9.29
CA ILE A 799 -37.70 4.79 10.09
C ILE A 799 -37.48 3.91 11.33
N ARG A 800 -37.54 4.51 12.51
CA ARG A 800 -37.12 3.87 13.77
C ARG A 800 -38.11 4.16 14.88
N GLN A 801 -38.21 3.26 15.86
CA GLN A 801 -39.03 3.50 17.05
C GLN A 801 -38.58 4.81 17.70
N LYS A 802 -39.49 5.78 17.84
CA LYS A 802 -39.17 7.08 18.40
C LYS A 802 -38.89 6.94 19.90
N VAL A 803 -37.76 7.49 20.36
CA VAL A 803 -37.38 7.47 21.77
C VAL A 803 -38.41 8.22 22.62
N GLY A 804 -38.84 7.61 23.73
CA GLY A 804 -39.81 8.18 24.66
C GLY A 804 -41.29 8.03 24.27
N GLU A 805 -41.58 7.48 23.08
CA GLU A 805 -42.94 7.24 22.62
C GLU A 805 -43.41 5.79 22.84
N SER A 806 -44.72 5.56 22.78
CA SER A 806 -45.29 4.21 22.83
C SER A 806 -44.78 3.33 21.68
N GLN A 807 -44.68 2.01 21.93
CA GLN A 807 -44.29 1.04 20.90
C GLN A 807 -45.16 1.16 19.65
N GLY A 808 -44.54 1.17 18.47
CA GLY A 808 -45.22 1.33 17.18
C GLY A 808 -45.40 2.78 16.73
N VAL A 809 -44.83 3.74 17.45
CA VAL A 809 -44.67 5.13 17.02
C VAL A 809 -43.22 5.34 16.57
N TYR A 810 -43.07 5.79 15.32
CA TYR A 810 -41.77 5.89 14.65
C TYR A 810 -41.39 7.34 14.37
N SER A 811 -40.10 7.63 14.44
CA SER A 811 -39.48 8.81 13.84
C SER A 811 -39.08 8.46 12.40
N ILE A 812 -39.13 9.44 11.50
CA ILE A 812 -38.71 9.31 10.11
C ILE A 812 -37.56 10.28 9.88
N LYS A 813 -36.41 9.78 9.43
CA LYS A 813 -35.22 10.58 9.10
C LYS A 813 -34.96 10.49 7.60
N ALA A 814 -34.82 11.63 6.92
CA ALA A 814 -34.52 11.69 5.50
C ALA A 814 -33.02 11.48 5.26
N ALA A 815 -32.66 10.64 4.28
CA ALA A 815 -31.26 10.40 3.93
C ALA A 815 -30.61 11.58 3.19
N SER A 816 -31.40 12.41 2.49
CA SER A 816 -30.89 13.58 1.76
C SER A 816 -30.07 14.49 2.68
N ASN A 817 -30.67 14.97 3.77
CA ASN A 817 -30.03 15.95 4.65
C ASN A 817 -29.81 15.48 6.10
N GLY A 818 -30.11 14.21 6.39
CA GLY A 818 -29.95 13.64 7.72
C GLY A 818 -30.88 14.24 8.78
N LYS A 819 -31.94 14.96 8.38
CA LYS A 819 -32.90 15.59 9.30
C LYS A 819 -34.16 14.75 9.48
N TYR A 820 -34.86 14.98 10.58
CA TYR A 820 -36.10 14.31 10.92
C TYR A 820 -37.32 15.01 10.32
N VAL A 821 -38.29 14.20 9.91
CA VAL A 821 -39.57 14.66 9.37
C VAL A 821 -40.46 15.19 10.49
N ARG A 822 -41.01 16.39 10.27
CA ARG A 822 -41.98 17.04 11.13
C ARG A 822 -43.25 17.37 10.36
N VAL A 823 -44.35 17.51 11.09
CA VAL A 823 -45.59 18.09 10.57
C VAL A 823 -45.59 19.58 10.89
N GLY A 824 -45.59 20.41 9.85
CA GLY A 824 -45.69 21.87 9.95
C GLY A 824 -47.04 22.33 10.51
N SER A 825 -47.13 23.61 10.86
CA SER A 825 -48.38 24.21 11.39
C SER A 825 -49.54 24.17 10.37
N ASP A 826 -49.22 24.14 9.08
CA ASP A 826 -50.16 23.96 7.97
C ASP A 826 -50.48 22.49 7.67
N GLY A 827 -49.92 21.56 8.45
CA GLY A 827 -50.07 20.12 8.29
C GLY A 827 -49.13 19.50 7.26
N THR A 828 -48.30 20.25 6.55
CA THR A 828 -47.37 19.69 5.57
C THR A 828 -46.23 18.91 6.23
N LEU A 829 -45.70 17.90 5.54
CA LEU A 829 -44.54 17.13 6.04
C LEU A 829 -43.25 17.78 5.54
N ILE A 830 -42.30 18.08 6.43
CA ILE A 830 -41.02 18.75 6.10
C ILE A 830 -39.86 18.04 6.82
N ASN A 831 -38.72 17.83 6.16
CA ASN A 831 -37.52 17.20 6.73
C ASN A 831 -36.51 18.24 7.26
N ASP A 832 -36.88 18.95 8.32
CA ASP A 832 -36.10 20.04 8.91
C ASP A 832 -35.86 19.91 10.43
N GLY A 833 -36.27 18.80 11.06
CA GLY A 833 -35.93 18.51 12.47
C GLY A 833 -34.45 18.16 12.63
N ALA A 834 -33.72 18.91 13.46
CA ALA A 834 -32.28 18.75 13.60
C ALA A 834 -31.92 17.53 14.46
N VAL A 835 -32.73 17.23 15.48
CA VAL A 835 -32.58 16.09 16.38
C VAL A 835 -33.86 15.26 16.44
N GLU A 836 -33.77 14.02 16.93
CA GLU A 836 -34.93 13.11 16.94
C GLU A 836 -36.09 13.65 17.80
N SER A 837 -35.80 14.41 18.86
CA SER A 837 -36.84 15.01 19.70
C SER A 837 -37.75 15.95 18.90
N ASP A 838 -37.21 16.60 17.86
CA ASP A 838 -37.98 17.50 16.99
C ASP A 838 -38.96 16.72 16.10
N ALA A 839 -38.68 15.44 15.80
CA ALA A 839 -39.45 14.62 14.88
C ALA A 839 -40.92 14.48 15.32
N THR A 840 -41.85 14.55 14.38
CA THR A 840 -43.22 14.09 14.66
C THR A 840 -43.22 12.56 14.77
N GLY A 841 -44.02 12.02 15.70
CA GLY A 841 -44.23 10.58 15.79
C GLY A 841 -45.25 10.10 14.74
N PHE A 842 -44.97 8.97 14.10
CA PHE A 842 -45.84 8.39 13.07
C PHE A 842 -46.18 6.93 13.36
N ARG A 843 -47.43 6.54 13.16
CA ARG A 843 -47.91 5.15 13.22
C ARG A 843 -48.07 4.61 11.80
N PHE A 844 -47.48 3.45 11.54
CA PHE A 844 -47.57 2.72 10.27
C PHE A 844 -48.66 1.65 10.39
N ILE A 845 -49.87 1.96 9.92
CA ILE A 845 -51.04 1.11 10.03
C ILE A 845 -51.13 0.25 8.77
N LYS A 846 -50.94 -1.06 8.93
CA LYS A 846 -50.90 -2.03 7.82
C LYS A 846 -52.23 -2.03 7.06
N VAL A 847 -52.17 -2.07 5.73
CA VAL A 847 -53.33 -2.16 4.83
C VAL A 847 -53.71 -3.60 4.56
#